data_AF-A0A0B1Z184-F1
#
_entry.id   AF-A0A0B1Z184-F1
#
_cell.length_a   1.000
_cell.length_b   1.000
_cell.length_c   1.000
_cell.angle_alpha   90.00
_cell.angle_beta   90.00
_cell.angle_gamma   90.00
#
_symmetry.space_group_name_H-M   'P 1'
#
loop_
_entity.id
_entity.type
_entity.pdbx_description
1 polymer ?
#
loop_
_entity_poly.entity_id
_entity_poly.type
_entity_poly.pdbx_seq_one_letter_code
_entity_poly.pdbx_strand_id
1 'polypeptide(L)'
;MLKDDTESDGTQGIGAGYAAFQLSKALIAQGADSEPEAQVQVAQRIARWQQVLAHAVQGTVQYGARMPMADIPVWVTLEVATGGFATGQLLAGGQLNEHEQVLAASIPGIRPGFERLDLNAWYLTDEGLDVLRGYLGTGNYRVDVAEESALLCVAWLLDQHQVDEARALIETITPFFDRLRFFPSPCAKPQSSSAQVHVFNVGEIRQRLLELRAQPRLAVQKQVIEIYLPLYDAAVAHFLLTYQDEWPCRVYPEGWPEEAASLCTRFNAFRDAEEHTIGASKPRLSELFALLEQCSGDPSSLTGRQVGRIRQIVGDFVRKHGLPDSDLHREYRSRQREDVAAPGHHVLAKAVAKRMEHFPADDGVSDLTPLLEPVTAQEANAFALAGEADLPRSIRQRVERCGSGTIAELIERGLITSGDTVARVLPAMTADIRSAGFRDPALGNLYAATYRAFRQRRSLLLVDLQSQVRLDELPWVALMEGQRQRHSLDADIARQALIEASALTLTAFPQAILPNKLLKELRALAETAGLDLPFVDEVASDIFMGEFSNKFIDAARRAGRALAGTLYARYYDIDTHILATLPDKPKSRASQPFWRRSSTSTDPLTTLCARRANAELGTWRPATNGTIIEQQQIVTTQNLSILFCELDLKTLLYPRVSSLAQACFEWICRRQQMRIEHYHGRLIMLKNTAYAWRQMIFYLSMLDESETASTIEGIEAHFVSQPIAFQEKFRPVMIGLRLAAAGRRLPQQNRTIEGARVFLGWTTESH
;
A
#
# COMPACT_ATOMS: atom_id res chain seq x y z
N MET A 1 -0.02 -25.63 17.92
CA MET A 1 -1.38 -26.15 18.13
C MET A 1 -1.97 -26.37 16.74
N LEU A 2 -1.99 -27.63 16.30
CA LEU A 2 -2.56 -28.02 15.01
C LEU A 2 -4.05 -27.71 15.02
N LYS A 3 -4.52 -26.94 14.05
CA LYS A 3 -5.94 -26.87 13.74
C LYS A 3 -6.09 -27.50 12.36
N ASP A 4 -6.77 -28.63 12.34
CA ASP A 4 -7.20 -29.33 11.16
C ASP A 4 -7.95 -28.35 10.22
N ASP A 5 -7.41 -28.15 9.03
CA ASP A 5 -8.14 -27.61 7.87
C ASP A 5 -9.03 -28.70 7.25
N THR A 6 -9.79 -29.42 8.08
CA THR A 6 -10.80 -30.37 7.62
C THR A 6 -12.15 -29.67 7.55
N GLU A 7 -12.78 -29.78 6.38
CA GLU A 7 -14.17 -29.42 6.08
C GLU A 7 -14.45 -27.94 5.82
N SER A 8 -13.90 -27.44 4.69
CA SER A 8 -14.65 -26.49 3.86
C SER A 8 -15.72 -27.27 3.10
N ASP A 9 -16.89 -27.41 3.70
CA ASP A 9 -18.06 -28.03 3.09
C ASP A 9 -18.41 -27.32 1.76
N GLY A 10 -18.52 -28.08 0.67
CA GLY A 10 -18.55 -27.62 -0.72
C GLY A 10 -19.86 -26.91 -1.14
N THR A 11 -20.61 -26.36 -0.20
CA THR A 11 -21.93 -25.74 -0.40
C THR A 11 -21.99 -24.27 0.01
N GLN A 12 -20.94 -23.70 0.61
CA GLN A 12 -20.87 -22.26 0.87
C GLN A 12 -20.33 -21.51 -0.36
N GLY A 13 -21.07 -20.51 -0.83
CA GLY A 13 -20.77 -19.75 -2.06
C GLY A 13 -19.32 -19.25 -2.18
N ILE A 14 -18.88 -19.05 -3.43
CA ILE A 14 -17.51 -18.64 -3.79
C ILE A 14 -17.00 -17.53 -2.86
N GLY A 15 -15.96 -17.83 -2.09
CA GLY A 15 -15.25 -16.84 -1.27
C GLY A 15 -15.90 -16.48 0.08
N ALA A 16 -17.01 -17.11 0.50
CA ALA A 16 -17.66 -16.85 1.78
C ALA A 16 -16.73 -17.08 2.99
N GLY A 17 -15.92 -18.14 2.96
CA GLY A 17 -14.91 -18.43 3.99
C GLY A 17 -13.83 -17.35 4.11
N TYR A 18 -13.40 -16.78 2.98
CA TYR A 18 -12.42 -15.68 2.98
C TYR A 18 -13.03 -14.39 3.55
N ALA A 19 -14.26 -14.05 3.17
CA ALA A 19 -14.96 -12.88 3.72
C ALA A 19 -15.17 -13.00 5.24
N ALA A 20 -15.58 -14.18 5.72
CA ALA A 20 -15.72 -14.46 7.16
C ALA A 20 -14.37 -14.38 7.90
N PHE A 21 -13.29 -14.90 7.30
CA PHE A 21 -11.94 -14.79 7.86
C PHE A 21 -11.47 -13.33 7.96
N GLN A 22 -11.74 -12.51 6.93
CA GLN A 22 -11.39 -11.08 6.96
C GLN A 22 -12.19 -10.29 8.00
N LEU A 23 -13.46 -10.63 8.20
CA LEU A 23 -14.28 -10.06 9.28
C LEU A 23 -13.72 -10.45 10.65
N SER A 24 -13.41 -11.73 10.87
CA SER A 24 -12.78 -12.20 12.12
C SER A 24 -11.48 -11.46 12.41
N LYS A 25 -10.61 -11.28 11.40
CA LYS A 25 -9.37 -10.51 11.54
C LYS A 25 -9.64 -9.04 11.90
N ALA A 26 -10.66 -8.42 11.34
CA ALA A 26 -11.03 -7.05 11.66
C ALA A 26 -11.57 -6.92 13.10
N LEU A 27 -12.38 -7.89 13.56
CA LEU A 27 -12.89 -7.96 14.93
C LEU A 27 -11.77 -8.20 15.97
N ILE A 28 -10.81 -9.08 15.67
CA ILE A 28 -9.63 -9.28 16.54
C ILE A 28 -8.82 -7.99 16.66
N ALA A 29 -8.68 -7.23 15.56
CA ALA A 29 -7.99 -5.95 15.56
C ALA A 29 -8.75 -4.84 16.33
N GLN A 30 -10.01 -5.06 16.70
CA GLN A 30 -10.81 -4.15 17.52
C GLN A 30 -10.49 -4.27 19.03
N GLY A 31 -9.66 -5.24 19.44
CA GLY A 31 -9.29 -5.49 20.83
C GLY A 31 -8.69 -4.27 21.56
N ALA A 32 -8.95 -4.24 22.88
CA ALA A 32 -8.76 -3.11 23.80
C ALA A 32 -7.29 -2.68 23.98
N ASP A 33 -6.78 -1.90 23.03
CA ASP A 33 -5.66 -0.95 23.14
C ASP A 33 -5.48 -0.12 21.84
N SER A 34 -6.50 -0.15 20.96
CA SER A 34 -6.40 0.46 19.63
C SER A 34 -6.81 1.93 19.65
N GLU A 35 -6.01 2.80 19.01
CA GLU A 35 -6.24 4.26 18.93
C GLU A 35 -7.61 4.63 18.31
N PRO A 36 -8.24 5.76 18.66
CA PRO A 36 -9.58 6.15 18.17
C PRO A 36 -9.74 6.17 16.63
N GLU A 37 -8.71 6.57 15.88
CA GLU A 37 -8.73 6.54 14.41
C GLU A 37 -8.54 5.12 13.85
N ALA A 38 -7.70 4.32 14.50
CA ALA A 38 -7.62 2.90 14.20
C ALA A 38 -8.98 2.22 14.48
N GLN A 39 -9.71 2.66 15.50
CA GLN A 39 -11.08 2.20 15.78
C GLN A 39 -12.06 2.62 14.67
N VAL A 40 -12.01 3.84 14.14
CA VAL A 40 -12.87 4.27 13.01
C VAL A 40 -12.56 3.46 11.75
N GLN A 41 -11.27 3.29 11.40
CA GLN A 41 -10.87 2.50 10.22
C GLN A 41 -11.22 1.02 10.38
N VAL A 42 -11.02 0.46 11.59
CA VAL A 42 -11.42 -0.91 11.93
C VAL A 42 -12.93 -1.06 11.86
N ALA A 43 -13.71 -0.10 12.38
CA ALA A 43 -15.16 -0.10 12.32
C ALA A 43 -15.67 -0.04 10.87
N GLN A 44 -15.10 0.84 10.03
CA GLN A 44 -15.41 0.89 8.59
C GLN A 44 -15.07 -0.44 7.89
N ARG A 45 -13.94 -1.06 8.25
CA ARG A 45 -13.55 -2.37 7.71
C ARG A 45 -14.52 -3.47 8.16
N ILE A 46 -14.96 -3.46 9.42
CA ILE A 46 -15.97 -4.39 9.95
C ILE A 46 -17.28 -4.22 9.19
N ALA A 47 -17.79 -3.00 9.10
CA ALA A 47 -19.03 -2.68 8.38
C ALA A 47 -18.98 -3.14 6.93
N ARG A 48 -17.85 -2.88 6.23
CA ARG A 48 -17.65 -3.31 4.84
C ARG A 48 -17.71 -4.84 4.69
N TRP A 49 -17.06 -5.61 5.57
CA TRP A 49 -17.10 -7.08 5.51
C TRP A 49 -18.44 -7.67 5.96
N GLN A 50 -19.13 -7.04 6.90
CA GLN A 50 -20.52 -7.38 7.25
C GLN A 50 -21.45 -7.19 6.06
N GLN A 51 -21.30 -6.08 5.33
CA GLN A 51 -22.10 -5.81 4.12
C GLN A 51 -21.87 -6.88 3.04
N VAL A 52 -20.61 -7.23 2.76
CA VAL A 52 -20.26 -8.32 1.81
C VAL A 52 -20.92 -9.65 2.21
N LEU A 53 -20.84 -10.03 3.49
CA LEU A 53 -21.46 -11.28 3.97
C LEU A 53 -22.99 -11.22 3.92
N ALA A 54 -23.60 -10.08 4.26
CA ALA A 54 -25.04 -9.90 4.16
C ALA A 54 -25.52 -10.08 2.71
N HIS A 55 -24.84 -9.48 1.73
CA HIS A 55 -25.14 -9.67 0.32
C HIS A 55 -24.95 -11.11 -0.15
N ALA A 56 -23.90 -11.79 0.34
CA ALA A 56 -23.68 -13.21 0.05
C ALA A 56 -24.82 -14.11 0.56
N VAL A 57 -25.28 -13.88 1.80
CA VAL A 57 -26.37 -14.65 2.42
C VAL A 57 -27.72 -14.36 1.76
N GLN A 58 -27.97 -13.10 1.40
CA GLN A 58 -29.21 -12.68 0.74
C GLN A 58 -29.25 -13.04 -0.75
N GLY A 59 -28.12 -13.41 -1.36
CA GLY A 59 -28.03 -13.70 -2.80
C GLY A 59 -28.21 -12.47 -3.70
N THR A 60 -28.05 -11.25 -3.15
CA THR A 60 -28.23 -9.99 -3.89
C THR A 60 -27.00 -9.60 -4.71
N VAL A 61 -25.84 -10.21 -4.42
CA VAL A 61 -24.59 -10.04 -5.17
C VAL A 61 -24.01 -11.41 -5.53
N GLN A 62 -23.81 -11.66 -6.83
CA GLN A 62 -23.22 -12.88 -7.35
C GLN A 62 -21.69 -12.75 -7.47
N TYR A 63 -20.98 -13.14 -6.41
CA TYR A 63 -19.51 -13.16 -6.42
C TYR A 63 -18.97 -14.18 -7.44
N GLY A 64 -17.87 -13.82 -8.12
CA GLY A 64 -17.30 -14.62 -9.21
C GLY A 64 -17.82 -14.25 -10.60
N ALA A 65 -18.89 -13.45 -10.69
CA ALA A 65 -19.45 -12.99 -11.95
C ALA A 65 -18.96 -11.59 -12.34
N ARG A 66 -18.83 -11.36 -13.65
CA ARG A 66 -18.50 -10.07 -14.28
C ARG A 66 -19.57 -9.01 -14.06
N MET A 67 -20.81 -9.44 -13.97
CA MET A 67 -21.97 -8.62 -13.63
C MET A 67 -22.55 -9.14 -12.31
N PRO A 68 -21.98 -8.74 -11.16
CA PRO A 68 -22.35 -9.33 -9.88
C PRO A 68 -23.73 -8.85 -9.38
N MET A 69 -24.33 -7.83 -10.00
CA MET A 69 -25.67 -7.33 -9.70
C MET A 69 -26.47 -7.26 -10.99
N ALA A 70 -27.66 -7.89 -11.04
CA ALA A 70 -28.40 -8.13 -12.28
C ALA A 70 -28.80 -6.84 -13.03
N ASP A 71 -29.21 -5.79 -12.29
CA ASP A 71 -29.72 -4.54 -12.87
C ASP A 71 -28.63 -3.45 -13.00
N ILE A 72 -27.36 -3.80 -12.76
CA ILE A 72 -26.25 -2.85 -12.81
C ILE A 72 -25.33 -3.22 -13.98
N PRO A 73 -25.26 -2.39 -15.03
CA PRO A 73 -24.38 -2.62 -16.17
C PRO A 73 -22.90 -2.74 -15.76
N VAL A 74 -22.13 -3.50 -16.53
CA VAL A 74 -20.71 -3.73 -16.24
C VAL A 74 -19.87 -2.45 -16.23
N TRP A 75 -20.26 -1.42 -16.99
CA TRP A 75 -19.55 -0.15 -17.03
C TRP A 75 -19.68 0.66 -15.74
N VAL A 76 -20.68 0.38 -14.89
CA VAL A 76 -20.83 1.02 -13.58
C VAL A 76 -19.72 0.55 -12.63
N THR A 77 -19.10 1.50 -11.96
CA THR A 77 -17.99 1.30 -11.05
C THR A 77 -18.51 0.98 -9.65
N LEU A 78 -18.32 -0.28 -9.24
CA LEU A 78 -18.67 -0.76 -7.90
C LEU A 78 -17.57 -0.43 -6.88
N GLU A 79 -17.96 -0.21 -5.63
CA GLU A 79 -17.03 -0.28 -4.50
C GLU A 79 -16.66 -1.74 -4.24
N VAL A 80 -15.36 -2.02 -4.16
CA VAL A 80 -14.82 -3.38 -4.05
C VAL A 80 -13.86 -3.51 -2.87
N ALA A 81 -14.17 -4.42 -1.96
CA ALA A 81 -13.32 -4.79 -0.84
C ALA A 81 -12.08 -5.58 -1.28
N THR A 82 -11.10 -5.70 -0.39
CA THR A 82 -9.87 -6.46 -0.65
C THR A 82 -10.19 -7.91 -1.04
N GLY A 83 -9.61 -8.41 -2.13
CA GLY A 83 -9.92 -9.74 -2.66
C GLY A 83 -10.97 -9.74 -3.77
N GLY A 84 -11.50 -8.57 -4.17
CA GLY A 84 -12.39 -8.46 -5.33
C GLY A 84 -13.89 -8.59 -5.02
N PHE A 85 -14.27 -8.51 -3.75
CA PHE A 85 -15.67 -8.62 -3.34
C PHE A 85 -16.39 -7.27 -3.46
N ALA A 86 -17.35 -7.18 -4.37
CA ALA A 86 -18.24 -6.02 -4.47
C ALA A 86 -19.04 -5.85 -3.16
N THR A 87 -19.11 -4.62 -2.65
CA THR A 87 -19.87 -4.28 -1.45
C THR A 87 -21.35 -4.02 -1.75
N GLY A 88 -21.71 -3.85 -3.03
CA GLY A 88 -23.04 -3.44 -3.47
C GLY A 88 -23.20 -1.92 -3.62
N GLN A 89 -22.23 -1.13 -3.16
CA GLN A 89 -22.23 0.33 -3.35
C GLN A 89 -21.67 0.71 -4.74
N LEU A 90 -22.17 1.82 -5.28
CA LEU A 90 -21.72 2.40 -6.55
C LEU A 90 -20.82 3.61 -6.26
N LEU A 91 -19.62 3.70 -6.84
CA LEU A 91 -18.65 4.75 -6.50
C LEU A 91 -19.07 6.15 -6.98
N ALA A 92 -19.74 6.23 -8.13
CA ALA A 92 -20.35 7.49 -8.59
C ALA A 92 -21.72 7.74 -7.93
N GLY A 93 -22.15 6.87 -6.99
CA GLY A 93 -23.39 7.02 -6.24
C GLY A 93 -23.15 7.29 -4.76
N GLY A 94 -24.08 6.81 -3.91
CA GLY A 94 -24.00 6.98 -2.46
C GLY A 94 -24.51 8.35 -1.99
N GLN A 95 -24.07 8.79 -0.81
CA GLN A 95 -24.41 10.11 -0.25
C GLN A 95 -23.85 11.23 -1.14
N LEU A 96 -24.51 12.39 -1.15
CA LEU A 96 -24.05 13.55 -1.90
C LEU A 96 -22.72 14.05 -1.33
N ASN A 97 -21.72 14.20 -2.19
CA ASN A 97 -20.43 14.79 -1.83
C ASN A 97 -20.57 16.31 -1.59
N GLU A 98 -19.59 16.93 -0.94
CA GLU A 98 -19.60 18.37 -0.63
C GLU A 98 -19.85 19.23 -1.88
N HIS A 99 -19.21 18.91 -3.00
CA HIS A 99 -19.45 19.58 -4.28
C HIS A 99 -20.91 19.44 -4.77
N GLU A 100 -21.50 18.24 -4.70
CA GLU A 100 -22.91 18.03 -5.10
C GLU A 100 -23.86 18.86 -4.22
N GLN A 101 -23.58 18.95 -2.92
CA GLN A 101 -24.39 19.73 -1.97
C GLN A 101 -24.32 21.23 -2.27
N VAL A 102 -23.12 21.75 -2.52
CA VAL A 102 -22.93 23.16 -2.90
C VAL A 102 -23.64 23.47 -4.23
N LEU A 103 -23.50 22.58 -5.22
CA LEU A 103 -24.14 22.75 -6.52
C LEU A 103 -25.67 22.70 -6.41
N ALA A 104 -26.22 21.73 -5.68
CA ALA A 104 -27.65 21.59 -5.43
C ALA A 104 -28.24 22.82 -4.74
N ALA A 105 -27.50 23.44 -3.81
CA ALA A 105 -27.92 24.67 -3.14
C ALA A 105 -27.88 25.91 -4.05
N SER A 106 -27.03 25.90 -5.09
CA SER A 106 -26.85 27.04 -5.99
C SER A 106 -27.88 27.10 -7.13
N ILE A 107 -28.48 25.97 -7.49
CA ILE A 107 -29.40 25.86 -8.64
C ILE A 107 -30.85 25.92 -8.13
N PRO A 108 -31.68 26.88 -8.59
CA PRO A 108 -33.09 26.91 -8.26
C PRO A 108 -33.85 25.68 -8.81
N GLY A 109 -34.71 25.08 -7.98
CA GLY A 109 -35.61 24.01 -8.42
C GLY A 109 -35.10 22.58 -8.19
N ILE A 110 -33.90 22.40 -7.62
CA ILE A 110 -33.41 21.09 -7.18
C ILE A 110 -34.26 20.59 -6.00
N ARG A 111 -34.87 19.41 -6.15
CA ARG A 111 -35.77 18.85 -5.14
C ARG A 111 -34.99 18.04 -4.09
N PRO A 112 -35.24 18.26 -2.79
CA PRO A 112 -34.66 17.43 -1.74
C PRO A 112 -35.02 15.95 -1.91
N GLY A 113 -34.03 15.07 -1.81
CA GLY A 113 -34.16 13.62 -2.06
C GLY A 113 -34.12 13.19 -3.54
N PHE A 114 -34.14 14.13 -4.49
CA PHE A 114 -33.99 13.88 -5.93
C PHE A 114 -32.82 14.67 -6.52
N GLU A 115 -31.89 15.14 -5.69
CA GLU A 115 -30.85 16.09 -6.07
C GLU A 115 -30.02 15.57 -7.24
N ARG A 116 -29.65 14.28 -7.22
CA ARG A 116 -28.81 13.70 -8.27
C ARG A 116 -29.52 13.60 -9.62
N LEU A 117 -30.81 13.26 -9.63
CA LEU A 117 -31.64 13.27 -10.83
C LEU A 117 -31.72 14.67 -11.42
N ASP A 118 -32.04 15.64 -10.57
CA ASP A 118 -32.26 17.03 -10.97
C ASP A 118 -30.96 17.70 -11.42
N LEU A 119 -29.82 17.39 -10.78
CA LEU A 119 -28.50 17.87 -11.19
C LEU A 119 -28.06 17.30 -12.54
N ASN A 120 -28.18 15.98 -12.75
CA ASN A 120 -27.87 15.38 -14.05
C ASN A 120 -28.77 15.94 -15.17
N ALA A 121 -30.06 16.15 -14.88
CA ALA A 121 -31.00 16.75 -15.83
C ALA A 121 -30.69 18.23 -16.11
N TRP A 122 -30.30 19.00 -15.07
CA TRP A 122 -29.89 20.40 -15.22
C TRP A 122 -28.69 20.56 -16.15
N TYR A 123 -27.71 19.65 -16.09
CA TYR A 123 -26.58 19.66 -17.03
C TYR A 123 -26.95 19.44 -18.50
N LEU A 124 -28.18 19.01 -18.79
CA LEU A 124 -28.72 18.90 -20.15
C LEU A 124 -29.51 20.14 -20.60
N THR A 125 -29.68 21.16 -19.74
CA THR A 125 -30.23 22.47 -20.16
C THR A 125 -29.17 23.29 -20.88
N ASP A 126 -29.57 24.38 -21.53
CA ASP A 126 -28.64 25.28 -22.21
C ASP A 126 -27.60 25.85 -21.23
N GLU A 127 -28.02 26.26 -20.02
CA GLU A 127 -27.10 26.76 -18.99
C GLU A 127 -26.13 25.69 -18.49
N GLY A 128 -26.63 24.47 -18.27
CA GLY A 128 -25.80 23.35 -17.83
C GLY A 128 -24.78 22.92 -18.89
N LEU A 129 -25.18 22.88 -20.15
CA LEU A 129 -24.31 22.60 -21.29
C LEU A 129 -23.23 23.67 -21.46
N ASP A 130 -23.55 24.94 -21.24
CA ASP A 130 -22.56 26.03 -21.28
C ASP A 130 -21.49 25.87 -20.19
N VAL A 131 -21.85 25.39 -19.00
CA VAL A 131 -20.89 25.06 -17.94
C VAL A 131 -19.98 23.90 -18.38
N LEU A 132 -20.54 22.83 -18.95
CA LEU A 132 -19.75 21.68 -19.43
C LEU A 132 -18.81 22.07 -20.57
N ARG A 133 -19.26 22.93 -21.50
CA ARG A 133 -18.41 23.52 -22.55
C ARG A 133 -17.27 24.35 -21.96
N GLY A 134 -17.56 25.15 -20.92
CA GLY A 134 -16.54 25.88 -20.17
C GLY A 134 -15.48 24.96 -19.55
N TYR A 135 -15.89 23.83 -18.97
CA TYR A 135 -14.96 22.82 -18.47
C TYR A 135 -14.12 22.20 -19.59
N LEU A 136 -14.72 21.79 -20.71
CA LEU A 136 -13.99 21.24 -21.85
C LEU A 136 -12.96 22.22 -22.42
N GLY A 137 -13.34 23.49 -22.56
CA GLY A 137 -12.47 24.53 -23.12
C GLY A 137 -11.31 24.92 -22.20
N THR A 138 -11.51 24.90 -20.88
CA THR A 138 -10.48 25.30 -19.90
C THR A 138 -9.67 24.13 -19.35
N GLY A 139 -10.21 22.92 -19.34
CA GLY A 139 -9.63 21.77 -18.64
C GLY A 139 -9.77 21.82 -17.11
N ASN A 140 -10.54 22.77 -16.56
CA ASN A 140 -10.65 23.03 -15.13
C ASN A 140 -11.67 22.11 -14.43
N TYR A 141 -11.51 20.81 -14.63
CA TYR A 141 -12.39 19.79 -14.06
C TYR A 141 -11.60 18.56 -13.62
N ARG A 142 -12.20 17.79 -12.72
CA ARG A 142 -11.66 16.52 -12.22
C ARG A 142 -12.69 15.41 -12.42
N VAL A 143 -12.18 14.27 -12.90
CA VAL A 143 -12.91 13.01 -13.03
C VAL A 143 -12.29 12.03 -12.03
N ASP A 144 -13.00 11.78 -10.94
CA ASP A 144 -12.60 10.86 -9.87
C ASP A 144 -13.09 9.43 -10.17
N VAL A 145 -14.26 9.31 -10.81
CA VAL A 145 -14.81 8.04 -11.31
C VAL A 145 -15.19 8.22 -12.78
N ALA A 146 -14.96 7.20 -13.61
CA ALA A 146 -15.08 7.33 -15.06
C ALA A 146 -16.48 7.81 -15.53
N GLU A 147 -17.54 7.46 -14.79
CA GLU A 147 -18.92 7.89 -15.03
C GLU A 147 -19.08 9.42 -15.09
N GLU A 148 -18.30 10.16 -14.32
CA GLU A 148 -18.36 11.64 -14.24
C GLU A 148 -17.96 12.34 -15.55
N SER A 149 -17.37 11.59 -16.49
CA SER A 149 -17.01 12.09 -17.81
C SER A 149 -18.10 11.94 -18.87
N ALA A 150 -19.21 11.26 -18.56
CA ALA A 150 -20.24 10.96 -19.55
C ALA A 150 -20.94 12.22 -20.07
N LEU A 151 -21.35 13.16 -19.21
CA LEU A 151 -22.02 14.39 -19.66
C LEU A 151 -21.05 15.37 -20.35
N LEU A 152 -19.77 15.38 -19.98
CA LEU A 152 -18.75 16.10 -20.75
C LEU A 152 -18.64 15.54 -22.18
N CYS A 153 -18.71 14.21 -22.35
CA CYS A 153 -18.74 13.59 -23.67
C CYS A 153 -20.00 14.01 -24.45
N VAL A 154 -21.17 14.06 -23.80
CA VAL A 154 -22.42 14.53 -24.42
C VAL A 154 -22.26 15.98 -24.91
N ALA A 155 -21.75 16.87 -24.05
CA ALA A 155 -21.53 18.28 -24.42
C ALA A 155 -20.58 18.41 -25.62
N TRP A 156 -19.52 17.61 -25.66
CA TRP A 156 -18.58 17.55 -26.77
C TRP A 156 -19.25 17.06 -28.08
N LEU A 157 -20.02 15.97 -28.03
CA LEU A 157 -20.72 15.42 -29.20
C LEU A 157 -21.71 16.43 -29.80
N LEU A 158 -22.42 17.18 -28.95
CA LEU A 158 -23.33 18.23 -29.39
C LEU A 158 -22.59 19.39 -30.08
N ASP A 159 -21.41 19.76 -29.59
CA ASP A 159 -20.55 20.79 -30.21
C ASP A 159 -20.03 20.34 -31.59
N GLN A 160 -19.76 19.05 -31.76
CA GLN A 160 -19.39 18.44 -33.05
C GLN A 160 -20.59 18.13 -33.96
N HIS A 161 -21.80 18.58 -33.61
CA HIS A 161 -23.05 18.29 -34.33
C HIS A 161 -23.41 16.79 -34.46
N GLN A 162 -22.88 15.93 -33.59
CA GLN A 162 -23.17 14.49 -33.54
C GLN A 162 -24.38 14.20 -32.63
N VAL A 163 -25.54 14.75 -32.99
CA VAL A 163 -26.76 14.76 -32.16
C VAL A 163 -27.30 13.36 -31.88
N ASP A 164 -27.25 12.46 -32.86
CA ASP A 164 -27.80 11.10 -32.69
C ASP A 164 -26.94 10.25 -31.74
N GLU A 165 -25.62 10.39 -31.79
CA GLU A 165 -24.71 9.74 -30.84
C GLU A 165 -24.90 10.28 -29.41
N ALA A 166 -25.04 11.61 -29.28
CA ALA A 166 -25.34 12.24 -28.00
C ALA A 166 -26.67 11.73 -27.42
N ARG A 167 -27.73 11.63 -28.24
CA ARG A 167 -29.04 11.10 -27.83
C ARG A 167 -28.94 9.65 -27.37
N ALA A 168 -28.28 8.79 -28.14
CA ALA A 168 -28.10 7.38 -27.79
C ALA A 168 -27.31 7.20 -26.48
N LEU A 169 -26.29 8.03 -26.25
CA LEU A 169 -25.55 8.05 -25.00
C LEU A 169 -26.46 8.46 -23.83
N ILE A 170 -27.24 9.54 -23.97
CA ILE A 170 -28.19 10.00 -22.95
C ILE A 170 -29.20 8.90 -22.62
N GLU A 171 -29.79 8.24 -23.63
CA GLU A 171 -30.73 7.12 -23.44
C GLU A 171 -30.10 5.96 -22.64
N THR A 172 -28.80 5.74 -22.79
CA THR A 172 -28.06 4.70 -22.07
C THR A 172 -27.85 5.05 -20.58
N ILE A 173 -27.60 6.33 -20.26
CA ILE A 173 -27.26 6.76 -18.88
C ILE A 173 -28.45 7.27 -18.07
N THR A 174 -29.50 7.77 -18.74
CA THR A 174 -30.72 8.32 -18.10
C THR A 174 -31.36 7.38 -17.08
N PRO A 175 -31.44 6.04 -17.29
CA PRO A 175 -32.00 5.11 -16.30
C PRO A 175 -31.30 5.13 -14.93
N PHE A 176 -30.11 5.74 -14.83
CA PHE A 176 -29.30 5.80 -13.61
C PHE A 176 -29.15 7.22 -13.05
N PHE A 177 -29.84 8.22 -13.61
CA PHE A 177 -29.71 9.62 -13.16
C PHE A 177 -30.13 9.84 -11.71
N ASP A 178 -31.03 9.01 -11.19
CA ASP A 178 -31.50 9.04 -9.80
C ASP A 178 -30.39 8.66 -8.80
N ARG A 179 -29.39 7.89 -9.22
CA ARG A 179 -28.44 7.24 -8.31
C ARG A 179 -26.97 7.46 -8.64
N LEU A 180 -26.60 7.74 -9.89
CA LEU A 180 -25.22 7.97 -10.35
C LEU A 180 -24.96 9.41 -10.76
N ARG A 181 -23.78 9.92 -10.42
CA ARG A 181 -23.25 11.21 -10.85
C ARG A 181 -22.54 11.04 -12.20
N PHE A 182 -22.97 11.80 -13.21
CA PHE A 182 -22.40 11.78 -14.57
C PHE A 182 -21.68 13.07 -14.98
N PHE A 183 -21.46 13.97 -14.02
CA PHE A 183 -20.79 15.26 -14.21
C PHE A 183 -19.53 15.36 -13.33
N PRO A 184 -18.53 16.16 -13.75
CA PRO A 184 -17.26 16.25 -13.06
C PRO A 184 -17.31 17.14 -11.82
N SER A 185 -16.26 17.10 -11.01
CA SER A 185 -16.02 18.12 -9.97
C SER A 185 -15.19 19.28 -10.54
N PRO A 186 -15.47 20.55 -10.20
CA PRO A 186 -14.68 21.70 -10.61
C PRO A 186 -13.27 21.63 -10.00
N CYS A 187 -12.26 22.07 -10.77
CA CYS A 187 -10.89 22.14 -10.29
C CYS A 187 -10.27 23.50 -10.62
N ALA A 188 -9.63 24.15 -9.65
CA ALA A 188 -9.10 25.51 -9.79
C ALA A 188 -7.86 25.61 -10.71
N LYS A 189 -7.19 24.48 -11.01
CA LYS A 189 -6.04 24.42 -11.91
C LYS A 189 -6.10 23.15 -12.78
N PRO A 190 -5.61 23.21 -14.03
CA PRO A 190 -5.47 22.02 -14.85
C PRO A 190 -4.50 21.02 -14.18
N GLN A 191 -4.74 19.73 -14.37
CA GLN A 191 -3.85 18.67 -13.88
C GLN A 191 -2.42 18.88 -14.41
N SER A 192 -1.45 18.82 -13.49
CA SER A 192 -0.02 19.00 -13.76
C SER A 192 0.53 18.02 -14.82
N SER A 193 1.61 18.42 -15.48
CA SER A 193 2.30 17.65 -16.53
C SER A 193 2.62 16.21 -16.09
N SER A 194 2.36 15.22 -16.96
CA SER A 194 2.67 13.80 -16.71
C SER A 194 4.16 13.47 -16.55
N ALA A 195 5.05 14.41 -16.90
CA ALA A 195 6.49 14.23 -16.76
C ALA A 195 6.95 14.16 -15.29
N GLN A 196 6.18 14.75 -14.36
CA GLN A 196 6.41 14.64 -12.93
C GLN A 196 5.22 13.95 -12.26
N VAL A 197 5.52 12.93 -11.48
CA VAL A 197 4.52 12.18 -10.72
C VAL A 197 4.81 12.30 -9.23
N HIS A 198 3.82 11.98 -8.41
CA HIS A 198 3.95 11.92 -6.96
C HIS A 198 3.26 10.65 -6.44
N VAL A 199 3.77 10.09 -5.34
CA VAL A 199 3.18 8.88 -4.72
C VAL A 199 2.12 9.22 -3.67
N PHE A 200 2.32 10.35 -2.99
CA PHE A 200 1.42 10.92 -2.00
C PHE A 200 1.21 12.39 -2.36
N ASN A 201 -0.02 12.87 -2.18
CA ASN A 201 -0.31 14.29 -2.37
C ASN A 201 -0.12 15.08 -1.06
N VAL A 202 -0.13 16.41 -1.16
CA VAL A 202 0.02 17.32 -0.02
C VAL A 202 -1.08 17.09 1.02
N GLY A 203 -2.33 16.88 0.59
CA GLY A 203 -3.47 16.67 1.47
C GLY A 203 -3.32 15.44 2.37
N GLU A 204 -2.89 14.31 1.79
CA GLU A 204 -2.62 13.05 2.50
C GLU A 204 -1.51 13.22 3.55
N ILE A 205 -0.41 13.89 3.19
CA ILE A 205 0.70 14.11 4.11
C ILE A 205 0.31 15.12 5.20
N ARG A 206 -0.39 16.20 4.84
CA ARG A 206 -0.92 17.19 5.80
C ARG A 206 -1.81 16.51 6.83
N GLN A 207 -2.75 15.67 6.39
CA GLN A 207 -3.64 14.94 7.30
C GLN A 207 -2.85 14.04 8.26
N ARG A 208 -1.89 13.26 7.75
CA ARG A 208 -1.02 12.41 8.58
C ARG A 208 -0.15 13.20 9.58
N LEU A 209 0.22 14.44 9.25
CA LEU A 209 0.95 15.32 10.17
C LEU A 209 0.02 15.87 11.26
N LEU A 210 -1.22 16.22 10.92
CA LEU A 210 -2.24 16.67 11.89
C LEU A 210 -2.65 15.55 12.86
N GLU A 211 -2.70 14.31 12.37
CA GLU A 211 -3.00 13.11 13.16
C GLU A 211 -1.84 12.67 14.06
N LEU A 212 -0.65 13.27 13.91
CA LEU A 212 0.51 12.90 14.72
C LEU A 212 0.27 13.26 16.20
N ARG A 213 0.25 12.25 17.07
CA ARG A 213 0.06 12.42 18.52
C ARG A 213 1.37 12.56 19.28
N ALA A 214 1.28 13.13 20.48
CA ALA A 214 2.38 13.14 21.44
C ALA A 214 2.76 11.70 21.81
N GLN A 215 4.06 11.39 21.85
CA GLN A 215 4.50 10.08 22.35
C GLN A 215 4.29 10.03 23.86
N PRO A 216 3.42 9.14 24.40
CA PRO A 216 3.04 9.18 25.81
C PRO A 216 4.24 9.08 26.76
N ARG A 217 5.22 8.22 26.42
CA ARG A 217 6.45 8.04 27.21
C ARG A 217 7.29 9.32 27.31
N LEU A 218 7.39 10.08 26.21
CA LEU A 218 8.16 11.33 26.18
C LEU A 218 7.41 12.45 26.89
N ALA A 219 6.07 12.51 26.74
CA ALA A 219 5.24 13.47 27.46
C ALA A 219 5.37 13.28 28.99
N VAL A 220 5.26 12.03 29.46
CA VAL A 220 5.46 11.69 30.88
C VAL A 220 6.88 12.03 31.34
N GLN A 221 7.91 11.72 30.54
CA GLN A 221 9.30 12.05 30.88
C GLN A 221 9.50 13.57 31.06
N LYS A 222 9.00 14.36 30.10
CA LYS A 222 9.10 15.82 30.14
C LYS A 222 8.42 16.39 31.37
N GLN A 223 7.19 15.96 31.64
CA GLN A 223 6.44 16.38 32.82
C GLN A 223 7.11 15.98 34.14
N VAL A 224 7.66 14.78 34.22
CA VAL A 224 8.40 14.34 35.41
C VAL A 224 9.59 15.25 35.67
N ILE A 225 10.33 15.61 34.63
CA ILE A 225 11.52 16.45 34.76
C ILE A 225 11.18 17.92 35.04
N GLU A 226 10.16 18.47 34.39
CA GLU A 226 9.80 19.89 34.49
C GLU A 226 8.98 20.22 35.74
N ILE A 227 8.17 19.27 36.24
CA ILE A 227 7.21 19.53 37.32
C ILE A 227 7.47 18.63 38.53
N TYR A 228 7.49 17.31 38.35
CA TYR A 228 7.54 16.36 39.49
C TYR A 228 8.87 16.44 40.26
N LEU A 229 10.00 16.42 39.55
CA LEU A 229 11.33 16.42 40.16
C LEU A 229 11.60 17.72 40.94
N PRO A 230 11.32 18.93 40.41
CA PRO A 230 11.43 20.18 41.18
C PRO A 230 10.54 20.22 42.42
N LEU A 231 9.32 19.68 42.38
CA LEU A 231 8.45 19.58 43.55
C LEU A 231 9.05 18.64 44.61
N TYR A 232 9.70 17.54 44.21
CA TYR A 232 10.40 16.66 45.13
C TYR A 232 11.61 17.34 45.78
N ASP A 233 12.40 18.05 44.98
CA ASP A 233 13.56 18.78 45.47
C ASP A 233 13.14 19.85 46.48
N ALA A 234 12.07 20.59 46.18
CA ALA A 234 11.52 21.62 47.06
C ALA A 234 10.95 21.04 48.36
N ALA A 235 10.23 19.91 48.31
CA ALA A 235 9.74 19.25 49.52
C ALA A 235 10.88 18.74 50.41
N VAL A 236 11.93 18.17 49.82
CA VAL A 236 13.12 17.72 50.56
C VAL A 236 13.86 18.91 51.17
N ALA A 237 14.09 19.99 50.41
CA ALA A 237 14.71 21.21 50.90
C ALA A 237 13.93 21.82 52.07
N HIS A 238 12.60 21.88 51.95
CA HIS A 238 11.74 22.44 52.99
C HIS A 238 11.77 21.63 54.29
N PHE A 239 11.81 20.29 54.20
CA PHE A 239 11.98 19.46 55.39
C PHE A 239 13.37 19.57 56.00
N LEU A 240 14.43 19.76 55.22
CA LEU A 240 15.80 19.94 55.73
C LEU A 240 15.92 21.16 56.67
N LEU A 241 15.10 22.19 56.47
CA LEU A 241 15.02 23.35 57.38
C LEU A 241 14.54 23.00 58.80
N THR A 242 13.89 21.84 58.97
CA THR A 242 13.32 21.43 60.26
C THR A 242 14.24 20.56 61.12
N TYR A 243 15.45 20.29 60.63
CA TYR A 243 16.40 19.39 61.27
C TYR A 243 17.11 20.05 62.45
N GLN A 244 17.14 19.35 63.58
CA GLN A 244 18.03 19.63 64.70
C GLN A 244 18.59 18.31 65.22
N ASP A 245 19.89 18.23 65.49
CA ASP A 245 20.58 17.01 65.94
C ASP A 245 20.30 15.78 65.06
N GLU A 246 20.30 15.96 63.73
CA GLU A 246 20.00 14.94 62.71
C GLU A 246 18.57 14.37 62.70
N TRP A 247 17.63 15.00 63.40
CA TRP A 247 16.22 14.62 63.42
C TRP A 247 15.32 15.70 62.79
N PRO A 248 14.46 15.37 61.81
CA PRO A 248 13.49 16.31 61.23
C PRO A 248 12.41 16.71 62.25
N CYS A 249 11.67 17.77 61.92
CA CYS A 249 10.49 18.23 62.67
C CYS A 249 10.79 18.66 64.12
N ARG A 250 12.01 19.15 64.38
CA ARG A 250 12.45 19.63 65.71
C ARG A 250 12.40 21.14 65.85
N VAL A 251 12.69 21.84 64.77
CA VAL A 251 12.65 23.30 64.67
C VAL A 251 11.82 23.71 63.46
N TYR A 252 11.17 24.85 63.53
CA TYR A 252 10.40 25.40 62.40
C TYR A 252 10.76 26.89 62.27
N PRO A 253 11.39 27.28 61.16
CA PRO A 253 11.65 28.70 60.87
C PRO A 253 10.35 29.50 60.75
N GLU A 254 10.45 30.82 60.94
CA GLU A 254 9.34 31.74 60.72
C GLU A 254 8.86 31.65 59.25
N GLY A 255 7.54 31.60 59.04
CA GLY A 255 6.94 31.47 57.70
C GLY A 255 6.97 30.05 57.10
N TRP A 256 7.52 29.06 57.81
CA TRP A 256 7.63 27.69 57.31
C TRP A 256 6.27 27.02 57.01
N PRO A 257 5.23 27.14 57.87
CA PRO A 257 3.91 26.52 57.63
C PRO A 257 3.20 27.09 56.39
N GLU A 258 3.30 28.39 56.16
CA GLU A 258 2.69 29.07 55.01
C GLU A 258 3.32 28.60 53.68
N GLU A 259 4.65 28.50 53.64
CA GLU A 259 5.38 27.98 52.47
C GLU A 259 5.14 26.48 52.25
N ALA A 260 5.01 25.70 53.33
CA ALA A 260 4.63 24.28 53.25
C ALA A 260 3.24 24.10 52.65
N ALA A 261 2.26 24.90 53.08
CA ALA A 261 0.90 24.90 52.53
C ALA A 261 0.90 25.29 51.03
N SER A 262 1.65 26.32 50.66
CA SER A 262 1.83 26.74 49.25
C SER A 262 2.45 25.64 48.36
N LEU A 263 3.45 24.92 48.87
CA LEU A 263 4.03 23.75 48.21
C LEU A 263 3.00 22.63 48.01
N CYS A 264 2.21 22.31 49.04
CA CYS A 264 1.14 21.32 48.95
C CYS A 264 0.05 21.72 47.94
N THR A 265 -0.34 23.00 47.88
CA THR A 265 -1.28 23.50 46.86
C THR A 265 -0.76 23.26 45.44
N ARG A 266 0.52 23.56 45.18
CA ARG A 266 1.14 23.31 43.85
C ARG A 266 1.18 21.82 43.50
N PHE A 267 1.49 20.96 44.46
CA PHE A 267 1.49 19.51 44.26
C PHE A 267 0.09 18.95 44.02
N ASN A 268 -0.92 19.41 44.75
CA ASN A 268 -2.31 19.01 44.56
C ASN A 268 -2.84 19.46 43.19
N ALA A 269 -2.56 20.70 42.77
CA ALA A 269 -2.91 21.18 41.43
C ALA A 269 -2.27 20.32 40.31
N PHE A 270 -1.02 19.89 40.48
CA PHE A 270 -0.37 18.96 39.57
C PHE A 270 -1.02 17.58 39.57
N ARG A 271 -1.34 17.03 40.75
CA ARG A 271 -1.96 15.71 40.89
C ARG A 271 -3.36 15.68 40.26
N ASP A 272 -4.16 16.71 40.50
CA ASP A 272 -5.54 16.81 40.02
C ASP A 272 -5.60 16.99 38.49
N ALA A 273 -4.57 17.60 37.88
CA ALA A 273 -4.42 17.68 36.43
C ALA A 273 -4.05 16.33 35.76
N GLU A 274 -3.58 15.33 36.53
CA GLU A 274 -2.87 14.16 36.02
C GLU A 274 -3.48 12.80 36.43
N GLU A 275 -4.76 12.76 36.80
CA GLU A 275 -5.47 11.53 37.21
C GLU A 275 -5.35 10.35 36.22
N HIS A 276 -4.90 10.57 34.97
CA HIS A 276 -4.92 9.57 33.90
C HIS A 276 -3.57 9.25 33.23
N THR A 277 -2.43 9.89 33.56
CA THR A 277 -1.18 9.72 32.77
C THR A 277 0.00 9.11 33.52
N ILE A 278 0.11 9.34 34.83
CA ILE A 278 1.23 8.84 35.64
C ILE A 278 0.79 7.57 36.35
N GLY A 279 0.88 6.44 35.64
CA GLY A 279 0.66 5.11 36.23
C GLY A 279 1.45 4.94 37.53
N ALA A 280 0.72 4.82 38.64
CA ALA A 280 1.22 4.64 40.00
C ALA A 280 2.34 5.65 40.39
N SER A 281 1.94 6.80 40.96
CA SER A 281 2.86 7.76 41.59
C SER A 281 3.92 7.00 42.39
N LYS A 282 5.22 7.30 42.19
CA LYS A 282 6.26 6.72 43.07
C LYS A 282 5.87 7.05 44.51
N PRO A 283 5.68 6.05 45.39
CA PRO A 283 4.96 6.22 46.66
C PRO A 283 5.60 7.25 47.59
N ARG A 284 6.91 7.48 47.44
CA ARG A 284 7.69 8.34 48.34
C ARG A 284 7.38 9.83 48.22
N LEU A 285 7.10 10.38 47.02
CA LEU A 285 6.79 11.81 46.90
C LEU A 285 5.41 12.11 47.47
N SER A 286 4.41 11.30 47.09
CA SER A 286 3.04 11.42 47.60
C SER A 286 3.00 11.22 49.11
N GLU A 287 3.78 10.26 49.64
CA GLU A 287 3.97 10.08 51.09
C GLU A 287 4.61 11.32 51.74
N LEU A 288 5.65 11.89 51.13
CA LEU A 288 6.32 13.09 51.65
C LEU A 288 5.41 14.32 51.67
N PHE A 289 4.61 14.55 50.63
CA PHE A 289 3.65 15.65 50.57
C PHE A 289 2.47 15.47 51.52
N ALA A 290 1.97 14.24 51.71
CA ALA A 290 0.93 13.97 52.72
C ALA A 290 1.45 14.28 54.14
N LEU A 291 2.72 13.94 54.42
CA LEU A 291 3.38 14.28 55.67
C LEU A 291 3.63 15.79 55.80
N LEU A 292 3.95 16.47 54.70
CA LEU A 292 4.15 17.92 54.67
C LEU A 292 2.83 18.67 54.93
N GLU A 293 1.74 18.24 54.32
CA GLU A 293 0.39 18.78 54.53
C GLU A 293 -0.04 18.62 55.99
N GLN A 294 0.09 17.40 56.54
CA GLN A 294 -0.19 17.13 57.95
C GLN A 294 0.67 18.01 58.89
N CYS A 295 1.97 18.13 58.60
CA CYS A 295 2.91 18.94 59.40
C CYS A 295 2.61 20.44 59.32
N SER A 296 2.10 20.93 58.17
CA SER A 296 1.77 22.34 57.96
C SER A 296 0.54 22.79 58.73
N GLY A 297 -0.45 21.90 58.93
CA GLY A 297 -1.66 22.20 59.69
C GLY A 297 -1.46 22.13 61.20
N ASP A 298 -0.78 21.10 61.69
CA ASP A 298 -0.41 20.95 63.10
C ASP A 298 0.86 20.10 63.24
N PRO A 299 2.03 20.73 63.53
CA PRO A 299 3.28 20.01 63.74
C PRO A 299 3.23 18.95 64.86
N SER A 300 2.35 19.11 65.85
CA SER A 300 2.21 18.18 66.97
C SER A 300 1.42 16.92 66.61
N SER A 301 0.76 16.91 65.46
CA SER A 301 -0.02 15.77 64.96
C SER A 301 0.82 14.63 64.38
N LEU A 302 2.13 14.84 64.13
CA LEU A 302 3.03 13.83 63.60
C LEU A 302 3.43 12.80 64.65
N THR A 303 3.28 11.52 64.33
CA THR A 303 3.77 10.42 65.18
C THR A 303 5.28 10.20 65.02
N GLY A 304 5.96 9.65 66.03
CA GLY A 304 7.38 9.32 65.94
C GLY A 304 7.75 8.38 64.78
N ARG A 305 6.82 7.52 64.34
CA ARG A 305 6.98 6.67 63.16
C ARG A 305 6.97 7.50 61.85
N GLN A 306 6.10 8.49 61.76
CA GLN A 306 6.02 9.40 60.61
C GLN A 306 7.27 10.29 60.53
N VAL A 307 7.74 10.84 61.66
CA VAL A 307 9.02 11.57 61.72
C VAL A 307 10.18 10.69 61.27
N GLY A 308 10.22 9.42 61.70
CA GLY A 308 11.19 8.43 61.22
C GLY A 308 11.09 8.17 59.71
N ARG A 309 9.89 8.22 59.13
CA ARG A 309 9.70 8.10 57.67
C ARG A 309 10.19 9.32 56.90
N ILE A 310 9.91 10.54 57.38
CA ILE A 310 10.46 11.78 56.81
C ILE A 310 11.99 11.68 56.77
N ARG A 311 12.61 11.30 57.89
CA ARG A 311 14.07 11.11 57.99
C ARG A 311 14.61 10.13 56.95
N GLN A 312 13.92 9.01 56.75
CA GLN A 312 14.33 8.01 55.78
C GLN A 312 14.21 8.51 54.33
N ILE A 313 13.08 9.13 53.97
CA ILE A 313 12.83 9.60 52.60
C ILE A 313 13.84 10.71 52.24
N VAL A 314 14.00 11.71 53.12
CA VAL A 314 14.96 12.82 52.94
C VAL A 314 16.40 12.30 52.92
N GLY A 315 16.77 11.42 53.85
CA GLY A 315 18.11 10.85 53.91
C GLY A 315 18.47 10.00 52.68
N ASP A 316 17.54 9.20 52.18
CA ASP A 316 17.74 8.42 50.95
C ASP A 316 17.87 9.32 49.72
N PHE A 317 17.11 10.43 49.66
CA PHE A 317 17.24 11.42 48.60
C PHE A 317 18.63 12.06 48.64
N VAL A 318 19.04 12.63 49.78
CA VAL A 318 20.31 13.35 49.92
C VAL A 318 21.50 12.44 49.65
N ARG A 319 21.47 11.18 50.12
CA ARG A 319 22.54 10.20 49.84
C ARG A 319 22.69 9.90 48.36
N LYS A 320 21.58 9.86 47.63
CA LYS A 320 21.55 9.49 46.20
C LYS A 320 21.83 10.69 45.29
N HIS A 321 21.36 11.87 45.66
CA HIS A 321 21.28 13.04 44.77
C HIS A 321 22.04 14.27 45.26
N GLY A 322 22.58 14.25 46.48
CA GLY A 322 23.15 15.42 47.15
C GLY A 322 22.07 16.33 47.76
N LEU A 323 22.49 17.45 48.35
CA LEU A 323 21.57 18.48 48.85
C LEU A 323 20.85 19.15 47.66
N PRO A 324 19.52 19.34 47.71
CA PRO A 324 18.77 20.02 46.66
C PRO A 324 19.35 21.39 46.27
N ASP A 325 19.82 22.15 47.27
CA ASP A 325 20.37 23.49 47.09
C ASP A 325 21.88 23.51 46.78
N SER A 326 22.49 22.36 46.49
CA SER A 326 23.89 22.32 46.05
C SER A 326 24.03 22.70 44.56
N ASP A 327 25.14 23.33 44.20
CA ASP A 327 25.42 23.71 42.81
C ASP A 327 25.41 22.49 41.87
N LEU A 328 26.01 21.38 42.32
CA LEU A 328 26.03 20.11 41.57
C LEU A 328 24.62 19.58 41.27
N HIS A 329 23.69 19.69 42.22
CA HIS A 329 22.31 19.24 42.03
C HIS A 329 21.54 20.16 41.08
N ARG A 330 21.71 21.49 41.21
CA ARG A 330 21.13 22.47 40.30
C ARG A 330 21.61 22.30 38.86
N GLU A 331 22.91 22.09 38.66
CA GLU A 331 23.48 21.79 37.34
C GLU A 331 22.91 20.49 36.76
N TYR A 332 22.78 19.44 37.58
CA TYR A 332 22.18 18.18 37.16
C TYR A 332 20.72 18.38 36.71
N ARG A 333 19.93 19.17 37.45
CA ARG A 333 18.56 19.54 37.05
C ARG A 333 18.50 20.41 35.80
N SER A 334 19.47 21.31 35.60
CA SER A 334 19.57 22.08 34.35
C SER A 334 19.75 21.16 33.15
N ARG A 335 20.70 20.23 33.21
CA ARG A 335 20.95 19.24 32.15
C ARG A 335 19.73 18.39 31.86
N GLN A 336 19.02 17.91 32.89
CA GLN A 336 17.80 17.14 32.69
C GLN A 336 16.70 17.97 31.99
N ARG A 337 16.54 19.25 32.33
CA ARG A 337 15.59 20.15 31.66
C ARG A 337 16.00 20.40 30.22
N GLU A 338 17.28 20.59 29.94
CA GLU A 338 17.82 20.72 28.59
C GLU A 338 17.50 19.47 27.74
N ASP A 339 17.66 18.26 28.29
CA ASP A 339 17.36 16.99 27.60
C ASP A 339 15.89 16.86 27.15
N VAL A 340 14.95 17.53 27.83
CA VAL A 340 13.50 17.48 27.52
C VAL A 340 12.94 18.79 26.95
N ALA A 341 13.78 19.82 26.80
CA ALA A 341 13.37 21.13 26.33
C ALA A 341 12.83 21.10 24.91
N ALA A 342 13.31 20.16 24.08
CA ALA A 342 12.90 20.01 22.70
C ALA A 342 11.37 19.94 22.54
N PRO A 343 10.78 20.65 21.57
CA PRO A 343 9.35 20.60 21.33
C PRO A 343 8.92 19.22 20.83
N GLY A 344 7.72 18.82 21.23
CA GLY A 344 7.15 17.56 20.77
C GLY A 344 6.97 17.55 19.25
N HIS A 345 7.37 16.46 18.60
CA HIS A 345 7.26 16.34 17.13
C HIS A 345 5.83 16.56 16.61
N HIS A 346 4.81 16.24 17.41
CA HIS A 346 3.40 16.49 17.06
C HIS A 346 3.05 17.98 16.94
N VAL A 347 3.68 18.86 17.73
CA VAL A 347 3.47 20.31 17.65
C VAL A 347 4.16 20.86 16.41
N LEU A 348 5.41 20.45 16.16
CA LEU A 348 6.14 20.81 14.94
C LEU A 348 5.41 20.33 13.68
N ALA A 349 4.80 19.14 13.72
CA ALA A 349 4.04 18.61 12.61
C ALA A 349 2.80 19.46 12.27
N LYS A 350 2.13 20.04 13.28
CA LYS A 350 1.02 20.98 13.06
C LYS A 350 1.48 22.28 12.40
N ALA A 351 2.64 22.80 12.80
CA ALA A 351 3.23 23.97 12.16
C ALA A 351 3.53 23.72 10.68
N VAL A 352 4.17 22.60 10.36
CA VAL A 352 4.44 22.19 8.97
C VAL A 352 3.14 21.94 8.19
N ALA A 353 2.14 21.29 8.80
CA ALA A 353 0.83 21.06 8.18
C ALA A 353 0.13 22.38 7.82
N LYS A 354 0.36 23.45 8.58
CA LYS A 354 -0.14 24.80 8.26
C LYS A 354 0.57 25.41 7.06
N ARG A 355 1.89 25.24 6.93
CA ARG A 355 2.64 25.66 5.71
C ARG A 355 2.07 25.02 4.46
N MET A 356 1.72 23.73 4.55
CA MET A 356 1.20 22.93 3.45
C MET A 356 -0.15 23.44 2.90
N GLU A 357 -0.90 24.30 3.60
CA GLU A 357 -2.14 24.91 3.08
C GLU A 357 -1.90 25.84 1.88
N HIS A 358 -0.67 26.33 1.70
CA HIS A 358 -0.31 27.16 0.54
C HIS A 358 -0.08 26.33 -0.73
N PHE A 359 -0.10 25.00 -0.63
CA PHE A 359 0.10 24.07 -1.74
C PHE A 359 -1.23 23.38 -2.10
N PRO A 360 -1.46 23.04 -3.38
CA PRO A 360 -2.65 22.30 -3.78
C PRO A 360 -2.72 20.93 -3.08
N ALA A 361 -3.84 20.62 -2.43
CA ALA A 361 -3.98 19.40 -1.64
C ALA A 361 -3.86 18.12 -2.48
N ASP A 362 -4.31 18.15 -3.73
CA ASP A 362 -4.37 16.98 -4.61
C ASP A 362 -3.11 16.80 -5.48
N ASP A 363 -2.07 17.61 -5.28
CA ASP A 363 -0.82 17.53 -6.05
C ASP A 363 0.39 17.23 -5.15
N GLY A 364 1.52 16.93 -5.79
CA GLY A 364 2.84 16.87 -5.16
C GLY A 364 3.57 18.21 -5.21
N VAL A 365 4.75 18.26 -4.60
CA VAL A 365 5.56 19.48 -4.47
C VAL A 365 6.91 19.27 -5.15
N SER A 366 7.20 20.05 -6.19
CA SER A 366 8.47 19.97 -6.92
C SER A 366 9.64 20.58 -6.12
N ASP A 367 9.41 21.71 -5.44
CA ASP A 367 10.38 22.33 -4.53
C ASP A 367 9.91 22.24 -3.08
N LEU A 368 10.54 21.33 -2.33
CA LEU A 368 10.24 21.09 -0.92
C LEU A 368 10.95 22.07 0.02
N THR A 369 11.85 22.93 -0.47
CA THR A 369 12.67 23.83 0.35
C THR A 369 11.81 24.63 1.36
N PRO A 370 10.70 25.29 0.95
CA PRO A 370 9.87 26.06 1.88
C PRO A 370 9.21 25.22 2.99
N LEU A 371 8.96 23.93 2.73
CA LEU A 371 8.36 23.02 3.71
C LEU A 371 9.40 22.45 4.69
N LEU A 372 10.69 22.51 4.34
CA LEU A 372 11.79 21.88 5.06
C LEU A 372 12.65 22.84 5.88
N GLU A 373 12.32 24.14 5.84
CA GLU A 373 12.94 25.18 6.68
C GLU A 373 12.65 24.97 8.17
N PRO A 374 13.53 25.43 9.07
CA PRO A 374 13.24 25.49 10.51
C PRO A 374 11.95 26.26 10.81
N VAL A 375 11.32 25.98 11.96
CA VAL A 375 10.14 26.72 12.42
C VAL A 375 10.53 28.16 12.74
N THR A 376 9.82 29.11 12.12
CA THR A 376 10.07 30.55 12.29
C THR A 376 9.55 31.06 13.64
N ALA A 377 10.03 32.22 14.11
CA ALA A 377 9.52 32.84 15.34
C ALA A 377 8.00 33.10 15.31
N GLN A 378 7.43 33.45 14.15
CA GLN A 378 5.98 33.67 14.01
C GLN A 378 5.20 32.38 14.20
N GLU A 379 5.65 31.28 13.60
CA GLU A 379 5.05 29.96 13.76
C GLU A 379 5.24 29.43 15.18
N ALA A 380 6.41 29.68 15.78
CA ALA A 380 6.68 29.33 17.15
C ALA A 380 5.65 29.96 18.10
N ASN A 381 5.35 31.25 17.91
CA ASN A 381 4.30 31.93 18.65
C ASN A 381 2.90 31.35 18.38
N ALA A 382 2.57 31.08 17.10
CA ALA A 382 1.25 30.56 16.72
C ALA A 382 0.96 29.14 17.27
N PHE A 383 2.00 28.32 17.46
CA PHE A 383 1.88 26.95 17.94
C PHE A 383 2.41 26.74 19.37
N ALA A 384 2.63 27.83 20.12
CA ALA A 384 3.12 27.82 21.50
C ALA A 384 4.42 27.01 21.70
N LEU A 385 5.37 27.16 20.77
CA LEU A 385 6.71 26.60 20.85
C LEU A 385 7.65 27.57 21.59
N ALA A 386 8.67 27.03 22.25
CA ALA A 386 9.61 27.82 23.05
C ALA A 386 10.53 28.75 22.23
N GLY A 387 10.53 28.62 20.90
CA GLY A 387 11.34 29.42 19.99
C GLY A 387 11.45 28.76 18.62
N GLU A 388 12.40 29.25 17.82
CA GLU A 388 12.77 28.62 16.55
C GLU A 388 13.29 27.21 16.79
N ALA A 389 12.92 26.28 15.90
CA ALA A 389 13.27 24.87 16.06
C ALA A 389 13.53 24.22 14.70
N ASP A 390 14.61 23.44 14.62
CA ASP A 390 14.87 22.61 13.46
C ASP A 390 13.82 21.50 13.32
N LEU A 391 13.58 21.07 12.07
CA LEU A 391 12.67 19.97 11.80
C LEU A 391 13.33 18.61 12.06
N PRO A 392 12.77 17.77 12.96
CA PRO A 392 13.24 16.42 13.18
C PRO A 392 13.21 15.58 11.91
N ARG A 393 14.18 14.66 11.78
CA ARG A 393 14.28 13.73 10.63
C ARG A 393 12.97 13.00 10.33
N SER A 394 12.20 12.62 11.35
CA SER A 394 10.92 11.94 11.18
C SER A 394 9.83 12.80 10.51
N ILE A 395 9.87 14.12 10.71
CA ILE A 395 8.93 15.05 10.07
C ILE A 395 9.41 15.35 8.66
N ARG A 396 10.71 15.65 8.49
CA ARG A 396 11.36 15.84 7.18
C ARG A 396 11.06 14.67 6.23
N GLN A 397 11.26 13.43 6.67
CA GLN A 397 10.96 12.23 5.88
C GLN A 397 9.46 12.06 5.55
N ARG A 398 8.54 12.62 6.34
CA ARG A 398 7.11 12.59 6.01
C ARG A 398 6.76 13.63 4.95
N VAL A 399 7.34 14.83 5.08
CA VAL A 399 7.18 15.91 4.09
C VAL A 399 7.77 15.51 2.74
N GLU A 400 8.96 14.91 2.73
CA GLU A 400 9.62 14.46 1.49
C GLU A 400 8.78 13.48 0.65
N ARG A 401 7.78 12.82 1.25
CA ARG A 401 6.90 11.87 0.55
C ARG A 401 5.90 12.51 -0.40
N CYS A 402 5.59 13.80 -0.24
CA CYS A 402 4.80 14.53 -1.24
C CYS A 402 5.67 15.16 -2.33
N GLY A 403 6.98 14.86 -2.37
CA GLY A 403 7.86 15.34 -3.43
C GLY A 403 7.46 14.79 -4.80
N SER A 404 7.41 15.67 -5.79
CA SER A 404 7.23 15.32 -7.20
C SER A 404 8.57 15.04 -7.88
N GLY A 405 8.56 14.15 -8.89
CA GLY A 405 9.74 13.83 -9.70
C GLY A 405 9.44 12.81 -10.78
N THR A 406 10.44 12.43 -11.56
CA THR A 406 10.33 11.31 -12.50
C THR A 406 10.24 9.98 -11.74
N ILE A 407 9.71 8.93 -12.37
CA ILE A 407 9.61 7.60 -11.74
C ILE A 407 11.00 7.12 -11.28
N ALA A 408 12.06 7.38 -12.07
CA ALA A 408 13.43 7.02 -11.72
C ALA A 408 13.93 7.77 -10.48
N GLU A 409 13.76 9.09 -10.42
CA GLU A 409 14.15 9.90 -9.25
C GLU A 409 13.42 9.46 -7.97
N LEU A 410 12.13 9.13 -8.07
CA LEU A 410 11.36 8.67 -6.93
C LEU A 410 11.75 7.26 -6.46
N ILE A 411 12.25 6.40 -7.36
CA ILE A 411 12.86 5.11 -7.00
C ILE A 411 14.18 5.36 -6.26
N GLU A 412 15.05 6.22 -6.78
CA GLU A 412 16.35 6.54 -6.18
C GLU A 412 16.20 7.16 -4.78
N ARG A 413 15.19 8.02 -4.58
CA ARG A 413 14.84 8.60 -3.27
C ARG A 413 14.16 7.61 -2.32
N GLY A 414 13.84 6.39 -2.77
CA GLY A 414 13.16 5.37 -1.97
C GLY A 414 11.67 5.66 -1.70
N LEU A 415 11.04 6.53 -2.50
CA LEU A 415 9.61 6.82 -2.42
C LEU A 415 8.78 5.78 -3.17
N ILE A 416 9.30 5.30 -4.30
CA ILE A 416 8.77 4.13 -5.03
C ILE A 416 9.59 2.91 -4.64
N THR A 417 8.98 1.99 -3.91
CA THR A 417 9.67 0.82 -3.32
C THR A 417 9.20 -0.52 -3.90
N SER A 418 8.27 -0.51 -4.85
CA SER A 418 7.76 -1.70 -5.51
C SER A 418 7.13 -1.39 -6.88
N GLY A 419 7.00 -2.42 -7.73
CA GLY A 419 6.26 -2.34 -8.98
C GLY A 419 4.77 -2.00 -8.81
N ASP A 420 4.18 -2.27 -7.63
CA ASP A 420 2.79 -1.87 -7.35
C ASP A 420 2.66 -0.35 -7.24
N THR A 421 3.68 0.31 -6.67
CA THR A 421 3.72 1.77 -6.64
C THR A 421 4.00 2.36 -8.02
N VAL A 422 4.85 1.72 -8.84
CA VAL A 422 5.02 2.10 -10.25
C VAL A 422 3.67 2.03 -10.99
N ALA A 423 2.89 0.97 -10.77
CA ALA A 423 1.57 0.79 -11.36
C ALA A 423 0.54 1.86 -10.94
N ARG A 424 0.77 2.59 -9.84
CA ARG A 424 -0.09 3.71 -9.40
C ARG A 424 0.20 4.99 -10.18
N VAL A 425 1.45 5.21 -10.60
CA VAL A 425 1.88 6.47 -11.21
C VAL A 425 1.98 6.40 -12.73
N LEU A 426 2.28 5.21 -13.29
CA LEU A 426 2.38 4.99 -14.74
C LEU A 426 1.10 5.35 -15.54
N PRO A 427 -0.14 5.16 -15.02
CA PRO A 427 -1.35 5.53 -15.75
C PRO A 427 -1.41 6.99 -16.21
N ALA A 428 -0.76 7.92 -15.50
CA ALA A 428 -0.72 9.32 -15.90
C ALA A 428 0.04 9.51 -17.22
N MET A 429 1.18 8.83 -17.38
CA MET A 429 1.97 8.83 -18.62
C MET A 429 1.26 8.06 -19.75
N THR A 430 0.67 6.90 -19.46
CA THR A 430 -0.10 6.13 -20.47
C THR A 430 -1.30 6.92 -20.98
N ALA A 431 -1.98 7.67 -20.11
CA ALA A 431 -3.10 8.53 -20.48
C ALA A 431 -2.69 9.58 -21.52
N ASP A 432 -1.53 10.22 -21.32
CA ASP A 432 -1.01 11.27 -22.21
C ASP A 432 -0.60 10.73 -23.58
N ILE A 433 0.07 9.56 -23.60
CA ILE A 433 0.43 8.90 -24.87
C ILE A 433 -0.84 8.54 -25.65
N ARG A 434 -1.88 8.04 -24.97
CA ARG A 434 -3.15 7.68 -25.61
C ARG A 434 -3.96 8.91 -26.02
N SER A 435 -3.86 10.03 -25.31
CA SER A 435 -4.58 11.26 -25.64
C SER A 435 -3.97 12.02 -26.82
N ALA A 436 -2.68 11.80 -27.12
CA ALA A 436 -2.02 12.40 -28.29
C ALA A 436 -2.66 12.01 -29.63
N GLY A 437 -3.35 10.86 -29.70
CA GLY A 437 -4.04 10.40 -30.90
C GLY A 437 -5.34 11.15 -31.24
N PHE A 438 -5.75 12.14 -30.45
CA PHE A 438 -6.95 12.96 -30.70
C PHE A 438 -6.60 14.29 -31.37
N ARG A 439 -7.36 14.66 -32.40
CA ARG A 439 -7.19 15.98 -33.06
C ARG A 439 -7.67 17.13 -32.19
N ASP A 440 -8.75 16.92 -31.46
CA ASP A 440 -9.32 17.92 -30.55
C ASP A 440 -8.65 17.80 -29.17
N PRO A 441 -7.92 18.84 -28.71
CA PRO A 441 -7.29 18.83 -27.39
C PRO A 441 -8.28 18.68 -26.23
N ALA A 442 -9.51 19.20 -26.35
CA ALA A 442 -10.52 19.08 -25.30
C ALA A 442 -10.95 17.61 -25.12
N LEU A 443 -11.14 16.89 -26.24
CA LEU A 443 -11.44 15.46 -26.23
C LEU A 443 -10.25 14.64 -25.71
N GLY A 444 -9.02 15.00 -26.11
CA GLY A 444 -7.81 14.36 -25.60
C GLY A 444 -7.66 14.50 -24.09
N ASN A 445 -7.90 15.69 -23.54
CA ASN A 445 -7.88 15.96 -22.10
C ASN A 445 -8.98 15.18 -21.36
N LEU A 446 -10.20 15.14 -21.92
CA LEU A 446 -11.30 14.36 -21.37
C LEU A 446 -10.96 12.88 -21.32
N TYR A 447 -10.44 12.34 -22.42
CA TYR A 447 -10.01 10.95 -22.48
C TYR A 447 -8.93 10.65 -21.44
N ALA A 448 -7.93 11.52 -21.28
CA ALA A 448 -6.86 11.34 -20.31
C ALA A 448 -7.40 11.31 -18.86
N ALA A 449 -8.31 12.23 -18.53
CA ALA A 449 -8.97 12.25 -17.22
C ALA A 449 -9.79 10.97 -16.98
N THR A 450 -10.60 10.55 -17.95
CA THR A 450 -11.38 9.30 -17.87
C THR A 450 -10.50 8.07 -17.75
N TYR A 451 -9.37 8.00 -18.48
CA TYR A 451 -8.42 6.91 -18.39
C TYR A 451 -7.84 6.78 -16.98
N ARG A 452 -7.37 7.90 -16.40
CA ARG A 452 -6.82 7.92 -15.04
C ARG A 452 -7.85 7.46 -14.01
N ALA A 453 -9.08 7.97 -14.09
CA ALA A 453 -10.18 7.55 -13.22
C ALA A 453 -10.48 6.05 -13.36
N PHE A 454 -10.57 5.54 -14.60
CA PHE A 454 -10.83 4.13 -14.86
C PHE A 454 -9.73 3.21 -14.30
N ARG A 455 -8.46 3.63 -14.32
CA ARG A 455 -7.35 2.83 -13.77
C ARG A 455 -7.33 2.76 -12.25
N GLN A 456 -8.04 3.64 -11.56
CA GLN A 456 -8.25 3.56 -10.11
C GLN A 456 -9.31 2.50 -9.73
N ARG A 457 -10.14 2.06 -10.69
CA ARG A 457 -11.17 1.02 -10.48
C ARG A 457 -10.53 -0.26 -9.94
N ARG A 458 -11.06 -0.74 -8.82
CA ARG A 458 -10.68 -2.04 -8.24
C ARG A 458 -11.24 -3.18 -9.08
N SER A 459 -10.45 -4.24 -9.22
CA SER A 459 -10.84 -5.43 -9.97
C SER A 459 -11.77 -6.32 -9.15
N LEU A 460 -12.78 -6.90 -9.81
CA LEU A 460 -13.70 -7.86 -9.21
C LEU A 460 -13.04 -9.23 -9.08
N LEU A 461 -13.53 -10.03 -8.13
CA LEU A 461 -13.24 -11.45 -8.07
C LEU A 461 -14.01 -12.13 -9.20
N LEU A 462 -13.28 -12.66 -10.19
CA LEU A 462 -13.86 -13.34 -11.35
C LEU A 462 -13.40 -14.79 -11.40
N VAL A 463 -14.33 -15.68 -11.72
CA VAL A 463 -14.09 -17.10 -11.98
C VAL A 463 -14.46 -17.42 -13.43
N ASP A 464 -14.36 -18.70 -13.84
CA ASP A 464 -14.72 -19.21 -15.17
C ASP A 464 -14.01 -18.51 -16.34
N LEU A 465 -12.77 -18.06 -16.10
CA LEU A 465 -11.95 -17.33 -17.07
C LEU A 465 -12.60 -16.01 -17.56
N GLN A 466 -13.54 -15.45 -16.81
CA GLN A 466 -14.16 -14.16 -17.14
C GLN A 466 -13.14 -13.02 -17.07
N SER A 467 -13.29 -12.03 -17.94
CA SER A 467 -12.43 -10.85 -17.99
C SER A 467 -13.01 -9.67 -17.23
N GLN A 468 -12.13 -8.87 -16.64
CA GLN A 468 -12.51 -7.57 -16.09
C GLN A 468 -13.09 -6.68 -17.20
N VAL A 469 -13.85 -5.68 -16.79
CA VAL A 469 -14.34 -4.63 -17.68
C VAL A 469 -13.14 -3.88 -18.27
N ARG A 470 -13.19 -3.64 -19.57
CA ARG A 470 -12.21 -2.88 -20.32
C ARG A 470 -12.69 -1.45 -20.51
N LEU A 471 -11.75 -0.57 -20.87
CA LEU A 471 -12.03 0.85 -21.00
C LEU A 471 -12.96 1.15 -22.18
N ASP A 472 -12.80 0.42 -23.29
CA ASP A 472 -13.62 0.51 -24.51
C ASP A 472 -15.07 0.02 -24.31
N GLU A 473 -15.38 -0.59 -23.17
CA GLU A 473 -16.74 -1.04 -22.85
C GLU A 473 -17.59 0.03 -22.16
N LEU A 474 -16.99 1.18 -21.82
CA LEU A 474 -17.74 2.34 -21.32
C LEU A 474 -18.39 3.05 -22.52
N PRO A 475 -19.71 3.28 -22.53
CA PRO A 475 -20.43 3.82 -23.69
C PRO A 475 -19.83 5.12 -24.24
N TRP A 476 -19.51 6.08 -23.36
CA TRP A 476 -18.91 7.35 -23.77
C TRP A 476 -17.46 7.19 -24.22
N VAL A 477 -16.69 6.25 -23.65
CA VAL A 477 -15.31 6.02 -24.08
C VAL A 477 -15.24 5.31 -25.43
N ALA A 478 -16.17 4.41 -25.73
CA ALA A 478 -16.29 3.80 -27.06
C ALA A 478 -16.49 4.87 -28.15
N LEU A 479 -17.32 5.89 -27.87
CA LEU A 479 -17.53 7.04 -28.76
C LEU A 479 -16.24 7.88 -28.89
N MET A 480 -15.54 8.17 -27.79
CA MET A 480 -14.25 8.86 -27.84
C MET A 480 -13.24 8.07 -28.67
N GLU A 481 -13.01 6.79 -28.40
CA GLU A 481 -12.06 5.94 -29.13
C GLU A 481 -12.37 5.88 -30.64
N GLY A 482 -13.64 5.99 -31.03
CA GLY A 482 -14.04 6.11 -32.44
C GLY A 482 -13.45 7.35 -33.17
N GLN A 483 -13.11 8.41 -32.43
CA GLN A 483 -12.52 9.65 -32.94
C GLN A 483 -10.99 9.62 -32.97
N ARG A 484 -10.36 8.59 -32.38
CA ARG A 484 -8.90 8.50 -32.29
C ARG A 484 -8.27 8.16 -33.64
N GLN A 485 -7.22 8.88 -33.98
CA GLN A 485 -6.38 8.58 -35.13
C GLN A 485 -5.18 7.75 -34.72
N ARG A 486 -4.81 6.79 -35.57
CA ARG A 486 -3.60 5.98 -35.38
C ARG A 486 -2.49 6.58 -36.23
N HIS A 487 -1.55 7.27 -35.59
CA HIS A 487 -0.32 7.73 -36.23
C HIS A 487 0.84 6.79 -35.89
N SER A 488 1.77 6.62 -36.82
CA SER A 488 2.96 5.77 -36.60
C SER A 488 3.84 6.32 -35.47
N LEU A 489 3.92 7.64 -35.33
CA LEU A 489 4.69 8.31 -34.27
C LEU A 489 4.17 7.93 -32.87
N ASP A 490 2.85 7.83 -32.70
CA ASP A 490 2.23 7.46 -31.42
C ASP A 490 2.58 6.02 -31.03
N ALA A 491 2.64 5.11 -32.03
CA ALA A 491 3.03 3.73 -31.82
C ALA A 491 4.51 3.61 -31.38
N ASP A 492 5.40 4.41 -31.98
CA ASP A 492 6.81 4.45 -31.62
C ASP A 492 7.03 5.00 -30.20
N ILE A 493 6.31 6.07 -29.82
CA ILE A 493 6.33 6.64 -28.47
C ILE A 493 5.81 5.61 -27.46
N ALA A 494 4.71 4.93 -27.76
CA ALA A 494 4.16 3.88 -26.89
C ALA A 494 5.12 2.70 -26.73
N ARG A 495 5.79 2.29 -27.82
CA ARG A 495 6.82 1.24 -27.79
C ARG A 495 8.00 1.65 -26.91
N GLN A 496 8.50 2.88 -27.05
CA GLN A 496 9.61 3.39 -26.26
C GLN A 496 9.23 3.48 -24.76
N ALA A 497 8.04 4.00 -24.44
CA ALA A 497 7.53 4.03 -23.08
C ALA A 497 7.39 2.62 -22.47
N LEU A 498 6.94 1.64 -23.25
CA LEU A 498 6.86 0.23 -22.83
C LEU A 498 8.24 -0.34 -22.49
N ILE A 499 9.25 -0.05 -23.33
CA ILE A 499 10.64 -0.47 -23.11
C ILE A 499 11.20 0.17 -21.84
N GLU A 500 11.10 1.49 -21.71
CA GLU A 500 11.63 2.24 -20.57
C GLU A 500 10.96 1.84 -19.26
N ALA A 501 9.63 1.73 -19.22
CA ALA A 501 8.90 1.31 -18.02
C ALA A 501 9.26 -0.12 -17.59
N SER A 502 9.45 -1.02 -18.56
CA SER A 502 9.86 -2.41 -18.30
C SER A 502 11.29 -2.48 -17.79
N ALA A 503 12.23 -1.81 -18.46
CA ALA A 503 13.64 -1.75 -18.10
C ALA A 503 13.85 -1.13 -16.71
N LEU A 504 13.18 0.01 -16.43
CA LEU A 504 13.25 0.70 -15.15
C LEU A 504 12.73 -0.19 -14.02
N THR A 505 11.57 -0.83 -14.21
CA THR A 505 10.96 -1.69 -13.17
C THR A 505 11.83 -2.90 -12.86
N LEU A 506 12.33 -3.59 -13.90
CA LEU A 506 13.17 -4.79 -13.71
C LEU A 506 14.54 -4.44 -13.12
N THR A 507 15.09 -3.26 -13.43
CA THR A 507 16.34 -2.79 -12.82
C THR A 507 16.16 -2.42 -11.36
N ALA A 508 15.05 -1.76 -11.00
CA ALA A 508 14.78 -1.33 -9.64
C ALA A 508 14.34 -2.47 -8.71
N PHE A 509 13.62 -3.46 -9.25
CA PHE A 509 13.03 -4.55 -8.48
C PHE A 509 13.30 -5.94 -9.10
N PRO A 510 14.56 -6.31 -9.39
CA PRO A 510 14.91 -7.54 -10.12
C PRO A 510 14.40 -8.82 -9.44
N GLN A 511 14.18 -8.77 -8.12
CA GLN A 511 13.67 -9.89 -7.35
C GLN A 511 12.15 -10.14 -7.50
N ALA A 512 11.37 -9.14 -7.93
CA ALA A 512 9.90 -9.15 -7.85
C ALA A 512 9.23 -9.31 -9.22
N ILE A 513 8.26 -10.20 -9.34
CA ILE A 513 7.47 -10.32 -10.58
C ILE A 513 6.69 -9.04 -10.85
N LEU A 514 6.38 -8.75 -12.11
CA LEU A 514 5.58 -7.59 -12.47
C LEU A 514 4.13 -7.73 -11.93
N PRO A 515 3.63 -6.78 -11.12
CA PRO A 515 2.28 -6.87 -10.58
C PRO A 515 1.22 -6.80 -11.68
N ASN A 516 0.08 -7.46 -11.48
CA ASN A 516 -1.02 -7.49 -12.44
C ASN A 516 -1.51 -6.08 -12.85
N LYS A 517 -1.45 -5.10 -11.94
CA LYS A 517 -1.79 -3.70 -12.26
C LYS A 517 -0.79 -3.08 -13.23
N LEU A 518 0.51 -3.32 -13.04
CA LEU A 518 1.54 -2.85 -13.96
C LEU A 518 1.39 -3.53 -15.32
N LEU A 519 1.14 -4.84 -15.35
CA LEU A 519 0.91 -5.58 -16.59
C LEU A 519 -0.28 -5.04 -17.39
N LYS A 520 -1.32 -4.50 -16.74
CA LYS A 520 -2.42 -3.82 -17.46
C LYS A 520 -1.96 -2.57 -18.20
N GLU A 521 -1.07 -1.77 -17.61
CA GLU A 521 -0.49 -0.60 -18.28
C GLU A 521 0.46 -1.02 -19.41
N LEU A 522 1.31 -2.02 -19.19
CA LEU A 522 2.19 -2.54 -20.25
C LEU A 522 1.39 -3.12 -21.43
N ARG A 523 0.26 -3.78 -21.18
CA ARG A 523 -0.68 -4.21 -22.24
C ARG A 523 -1.26 -3.02 -23.00
N ALA A 524 -1.70 -1.98 -22.30
CA ALA A 524 -2.25 -0.78 -22.94
C ALA A 524 -1.22 -0.07 -23.83
N LEU A 525 0.05 -0.03 -23.41
CA LEU A 525 1.16 0.49 -24.22
C LEU A 525 1.47 -0.44 -25.41
N ALA A 526 1.52 -1.76 -25.20
CA ALA A 526 1.74 -2.73 -26.26
C ALA A 526 0.65 -2.68 -27.34
N GLU A 527 -0.63 -2.58 -26.93
CA GLU A 527 -1.77 -2.40 -27.84
C GLU A 527 -1.65 -1.11 -28.65
N THR A 528 -1.24 -0.01 -28.01
CA THR A 528 -1.02 1.29 -28.68
C THR A 528 0.16 1.22 -29.67
N ALA A 529 1.20 0.47 -29.31
CA ALA A 529 2.36 0.19 -30.16
C ALA A 529 2.08 -0.85 -31.27
N GLY A 530 0.89 -1.48 -31.29
CA GLY A 530 0.55 -2.53 -32.26
C GLY A 530 1.34 -3.84 -32.06
N LEU A 531 1.84 -4.09 -30.84
CA LEU A 531 2.63 -5.28 -30.50
C LEU A 531 1.74 -6.38 -29.91
N ASP A 532 1.85 -7.58 -30.46
CA ASP A 532 1.20 -8.78 -29.92
C ASP A 532 2.10 -9.46 -28.87
N LEU A 533 1.92 -9.05 -27.60
CA LEU A 533 2.66 -9.55 -26.45
C LEU A 533 1.71 -10.28 -25.48
N PRO A 534 1.75 -11.62 -25.38
CA PRO A 534 0.81 -12.40 -24.58
C PRO A 534 1.16 -12.35 -23.08
N PHE A 535 1.09 -11.17 -22.46
CA PHE A 535 1.44 -11.01 -21.05
C PHE A 535 0.52 -11.85 -20.13
N VAL A 536 1.10 -12.74 -19.33
CA VAL A 536 0.42 -13.60 -18.35
C VAL A 536 0.30 -12.93 -16.98
N ASP A 537 -0.84 -13.12 -16.31
CA ASP A 537 -1.10 -12.58 -14.97
C ASP A 537 -0.54 -13.50 -13.87
N GLU A 538 -0.25 -12.97 -12.68
CA GLU A 538 -0.13 -13.78 -11.47
C GLU A 538 -1.52 -14.31 -11.10
N VAL A 539 -1.68 -15.63 -11.10
CA VAL A 539 -2.93 -16.33 -10.76
C VAL A 539 -2.93 -16.64 -9.27
N ALA A 540 -4.07 -16.41 -8.61
CA ALA A 540 -4.25 -16.75 -7.20
C ALA A 540 -4.71 -18.21 -7.03
N SER A 541 -4.07 -18.94 -6.13
CA SER A 541 -4.21 -20.40 -5.98
C SER A 541 -5.57 -20.84 -5.42
N ASP A 542 -6.21 -19.98 -4.63
CA ASP A 542 -7.52 -20.18 -4.01
C ASP A 542 -8.68 -20.08 -5.00
N ILE A 543 -8.49 -19.41 -6.14
CA ILE A 543 -9.50 -19.24 -7.19
C ILE A 543 -9.14 -19.94 -8.50
N PHE A 544 -8.04 -20.68 -8.52
CA PHE A 544 -7.60 -21.40 -9.72
C PHE A 544 -8.50 -22.61 -9.97
N MET A 545 -9.14 -22.63 -11.14
CA MET A 545 -10.15 -23.63 -11.52
C MET A 545 -9.57 -24.81 -12.30
N GLY A 546 -8.25 -25.00 -12.26
CA GLY A 546 -7.60 -26.10 -12.99
C GLY A 546 -7.55 -25.89 -14.51
N GLU A 547 -7.50 -24.64 -14.97
CA GLU A 547 -7.36 -24.33 -16.39
C GLU A 547 -6.66 -22.98 -16.66
N PHE A 548 -5.83 -22.93 -17.70
CA PHE A 548 -5.21 -21.72 -18.24
C PHE A 548 -5.80 -21.34 -19.62
N SER A 549 -5.85 -20.04 -19.91
CA SER A 549 -6.32 -19.54 -21.22
C SER A 549 -5.24 -19.67 -22.31
N ASN A 550 -5.65 -19.56 -23.59
CA ASN A 550 -4.73 -19.62 -24.74
C ASN A 550 -3.58 -18.58 -24.67
N LYS A 551 -3.80 -17.45 -23.97
CA LYS A 551 -2.76 -16.44 -23.71
C LYS A 551 -1.55 -17.05 -22.99
N PHE A 552 -1.78 -17.91 -21.99
CA PHE A 552 -0.70 -18.59 -21.26
C PHE A 552 0.00 -19.63 -22.14
N ILE A 553 -0.73 -20.30 -23.03
CA ILE A 553 -0.17 -21.28 -23.98
C ILE A 553 0.74 -20.58 -25.02
N ASP A 554 0.34 -19.42 -25.54
CA ASP A 554 1.20 -18.62 -26.43
C ASP A 554 2.46 -18.12 -25.71
N ALA A 555 2.31 -17.57 -24.50
CA ALA A 555 3.45 -17.16 -23.68
C ALA A 555 4.44 -18.31 -23.42
N ALA A 556 3.93 -19.50 -23.08
CA ALA A 556 4.71 -20.71 -22.88
C ALA A 556 5.47 -21.09 -24.16
N ARG A 557 4.83 -21.08 -25.33
CA ARG A 557 5.48 -21.38 -26.62
C ARG A 557 6.62 -20.43 -26.94
N ARG A 558 6.39 -19.12 -26.74
CA ARG A 558 7.42 -18.08 -26.95
C ARG A 558 8.60 -18.28 -26.00
N ALA A 559 8.33 -18.54 -24.72
CA ALA A 559 9.35 -18.86 -23.73
C ALA A 559 10.15 -20.13 -24.11
N GLY A 560 9.50 -21.17 -24.60
CA GLY A 560 10.15 -22.41 -25.05
C GLY A 560 11.22 -22.16 -26.12
N ARG A 561 10.93 -21.27 -27.10
CA ARG A 561 11.91 -20.88 -28.12
C ARG A 561 13.09 -20.10 -27.54
N ALA A 562 12.81 -19.16 -26.64
CA ALA A 562 13.83 -18.31 -26.02
C ALA A 562 14.75 -19.07 -25.04
N LEU A 563 14.25 -20.14 -24.42
CA LEU A 563 14.95 -20.86 -23.36
C LEU A 563 15.80 -22.05 -23.85
N ALA A 564 15.76 -22.39 -25.13
CA ALA A 564 16.49 -23.54 -25.67
C ALA A 564 18.00 -23.44 -25.36
N GLY A 565 18.55 -24.47 -24.71
CA GLY A 565 19.98 -24.52 -24.37
C GLY A 565 20.42 -23.61 -23.20
N THR A 566 19.50 -22.92 -22.53
CA THR A 566 19.83 -21.99 -21.43
C THR A 566 20.06 -22.69 -20.09
N LEU A 567 20.72 -21.99 -19.16
CA LEU A 567 20.84 -22.41 -17.75
C LEU A 567 19.45 -22.62 -17.11
N TYR A 568 18.49 -21.75 -17.38
CA TYR A 568 17.13 -21.81 -16.84
C TYR A 568 16.41 -23.09 -17.26
N ALA A 569 16.49 -23.47 -18.55
CA ALA A 569 15.89 -24.72 -19.02
C ALA A 569 16.54 -25.97 -18.38
N ARG A 570 17.85 -25.94 -18.13
CA ARG A 570 18.55 -27.03 -17.43
C ARG A 570 18.20 -27.11 -15.95
N TYR A 571 18.14 -25.97 -15.27
CA TYR A 571 17.85 -25.88 -13.84
C TYR A 571 16.42 -26.36 -13.52
N TYR A 572 15.45 -26.02 -14.38
CA TYR A 572 14.06 -26.43 -14.21
C TYR A 572 13.66 -27.64 -15.05
N ASP A 573 14.59 -28.33 -15.72
CA ASP A 573 14.31 -29.47 -16.60
C ASP A 573 13.11 -29.23 -17.54
N ILE A 574 13.21 -28.16 -18.34
CA ILE A 574 12.18 -27.76 -19.29
C ILE A 574 12.47 -28.41 -20.63
N ASP A 575 11.54 -29.23 -21.12
CA ASP A 575 11.53 -29.67 -22.52
C ASP A 575 11.05 -28.51 -23.40
N THR A 576 12.00 -27.74 -23.92
CA THR A 576 11.73 -26.55 -24.71
C THR A 576 11.08 -26.86 -26.05
N HIS A 577 11.29 -28.06 -26.61
CA HIS A 577 10.65 -28.48 -27.86
C HIS A 577 9.16 -28.73 -27.62
N ILE A 578 8.81 -29.56 -26.63
CA ILE A 578 7.41 -29.80 -26.26
C ILE A 578 6.69 -28.48 -25.95
N LEU A 579 7.36 -27.60 -25.21
CA LEU A 579 6.82 -26.30 -24.83
C LEU A 579 6.56 -25.40 -26.05
N ALA A 580 7.49 -25.33 -27.01
CA ALA A 580 7.37 -24.55 -28.23
C ALA A 580 6.29 -25.06 -29.20
N THR A 581 5.92 -26.35 -29.10
CA THR A 581 4.89 -27.00 -29.94
C THR A 581 3.57 -27.26 -29.22
N LEU A 582 3.32 -26.64 -28.06
CA LEU A 582 2.06 -26.83 -27.33
C LEU A 582 0.85 -26.46 -28.19
N PRO A 583 -0.17 -27.33 -28.30
CA PRO A 583 -1.36 -27.03 -29.07
C PRO A 583 -2.23 -25.99 -28.35
N ASP A 584 -2.98 -25.20 -29.12
CA ASP A 584 -4.02 -24.33 -28.57
C ASP A 584 -5.13 -25.16 -27.90
N LYS A 585 -5.81 -24.57 -26.92
CA LYS A 585 -7.05 -25.14 -26.39
C LYS A 585 -8.08 -25.21 -27.52
N PRO A 586 -8.80 -26.34 -27.69
CA PRO A 586 -9.90 -26.42 -28.64
C PRO A 586 -10.95 -25.33 -28.35
N LYS A 587 -11.46 -24.64 -29.39
CA LYS A 587 -12.55 -23.66 -29.22
C LYS A 587 -13.76 -24.34 -28.56
N SER A 588 -14.40 -23.63 -27.63
CA SER A 588 -15.57 -24.09 -26.85
C SER A 588 -16.61 -24.81 -27.72
N ARG A 589 -17.02 -26.01 -27.27
CA ARG A 589 -17.97 -26.94 -27.91
C ARG A 589 -19.44 -26.48 -27.81
N ALA A 590 -19.74 -25.21 -28.13
CA ALA A 590 -21.13 -24.74 -28.18
C ALA A 590 -22.00 -25.49 -29.23
N SER A 591 -21.38 -26.27 -30.13
CA SER A 591 -22.04 -27.05 -31.20
C SER A 591 -22.06 -28.58 -31.01
N GLN A 592 -21.59 -29.14 -29.88
CA GLN A 592 -21.59 -30.60 -29.67
C GLN A 592 -22.82 -31.06 -28.87
N PRO A 593 -23.48 -32.16 -29.28
CA PRO A 593 -24.59 -32.75 -28.53
C PRO A 593 -24.20 -33.14 -27.09
N PHE A 594 -25.15 -33.06 -26.16
CA PHE A 594 -24.88 -33.23 -24.72
C PHE A 594 -24.23 -34.58 -24.38
N TRP A 595 -24.48 -35.64 -25.15
CA TRP A 595 -23.92 -36.98 -24.97
C TRP A 595 -22.43 -37.12 -25.36
N ARG A 596 -21.82 -36.12 -26.02
CA ARG A 596 -20.36 -36.04 -26.27
C ARG A 596 -19.63 -35.06 -25.35
N ARG A 597 -20.31 -34.46 -24.36
CA ARG A 597 -19.68 -33.66 -23.31
C ARG A 597 -18.94 -34.59 -22.34
N SER A 598 -17.70 -34.94 -22.67
CA SER A 598 -16.74 -35.41 -21.66
C SER A 598 -16.45 -34.23 -20.71
N SER A 599 -16.54 -34.48 -19.40
CA SER A 599 -16.33 -33.50 -18.32
C SER A 599 -14.85 -33.15 -18.06
N THR A 600 -13.92 -33.55 -18.93
CA THR A 600 -12.48 -33.53 -18.64
C THR A 600 -11.61 -33.16 -19.84
N SER A 601 -11.94 -32.07 -20.54
CA SER A 601 -11.02 -31.47 -21.52
C SER A 601 -10.12 -30.45 -20.83
N THR A 602 -9.16 -30.91 -20.03
CA THR A 602 -8.17 -30.02 -19.41
C THR A 602 -7.24 -29.44 -20.47
N ASP A 603 -6.88 -28.16 -20.38
CA ASP A 603 -6.01 -27.54 -21.37
C ASP A 603 -4.59 -28.16 -21.37
N PRO A 604 -3.87 -28.11 -22.51
CA PRO A 604 -2.56 -28.72 -22.66
C PRO A 604 -1.50 -28.20 -21.68
N LEU A 605 -1.54 -26.90 -21.37
CA LEU A 605 -0.58 -26.29 -20.46
C LEU A 605 -0.85 -26.72 -19.01
N THR A 606 -2.11 -26.74 -18.58
CA THR A 606 -2.45 -27.24 -17.25
C THR A 606 -2.04 -28.69 -17.08
N THR A 607 -2.26 -29.53 -18.09
CA THR A 607 -1.83 -30.93 -18.07
C THR A 607 -0.30 -31.06 -17.93
N LEU A 608 0.46 -30.25 -18.67
CA LEU A 608 1.92 -30.19 -18.55
C LEU A 608 2.35 -29.75 -17.15
N CYS A 609 1.78 -28.67 -16.63
CA CYS A 609 2.12 -28.13 -15.32
C CYS A 609 1.79 -29.10 -14.18
N ALA A 610 0.63 -29.77 -14.22
CA ALA A 610 0.25 -30.76 -13.22
C ALA A 610 1.18 -31.99 -13.23
N ARG A 611 1.57 -32.49 -14.41
CA ARG A 611 2.56 -33.57 -14.53
C ARG A 611 3.91 -33.15 -13.93
N ARG A 612 4.37 -31.94 -14.22
CA ARG A 612 5.64 -31.41 -13.68
C ARG A 612 5.58 -31.24 -12.15
N ALA A 613 4.44 -30.79 -11.64
CA ALA A 613 4.19 -30.64 -10.21
C ALA A 613 3.94 -31.99 -9.48
N ASN A 614 3.76 -33.10 -10.22
CA ASN A 614 3.25 -34.36 -9.68
C ASN A 614 1.95 -34.16 -8.88
N ALA A 615 1.06 -33.33 -9.42
CA ALA A 615 -0.17 -32.89 -8.78
C ALA A 615 -1.41 -33.44 -9.50
N GLU A 616 -2.44 -33.77 -8.72
CA GLU A 616 -3.75 -34.14 -9.25
C GLU A 616 -4.54 -32.88 -9.66
N LEU A 617 -5.25 -32.98 -10.79
CA LEU A 617 -6.09 -31.92 -11.31
C LEU A 617 -7.49 -31.94 -10.69
N GLY A 618 -8.17 -30.80 -10.68
CA GLY A 618 -9.56 -30.69 -10.21
C GLY A 618 -9.72 -30.69 -8.69
N THR A 619 -8.63 -30.57 -7.93
CA THR A 619 -8.70 -30.39 -6.48
C THR A 619 -8.96 -28.92 -6.12
N TRP A 620 -9.80 -28.65 -5.13
CA TRP A 620 -10.02 -27.28 -4.59
C TRP A 620 -9.01 -26.92 -3.49
N ARG A 621 -7.82 -27.53 -3.50
CA ARG A 621 -6.80 -27.34 -2.46
C ARG A 621 -5.80 -26.26 -2.89
N PRO A 622 -5.70 -25.12 -2.17
CA PRO A 622 -4.81 -24.02 -2.56
C PRO A 622 -3.35 -24.42 -2.67
N ALA A 623 -2.86 -25.33 -1.81
CA ALA A 623 -1.47 -25.82 -1.87
C ALA A 623 -1.19 -26.57 -3.19
N THR A 624 -2.07 -27.51 -3.57
CA THR A 624 -1.97 -28.25 -4.84
C THR A 624 -2.04 -27.30 -6.04
N ASN A 625 -3.02 -26.40 -6.05
CA ASN A 625 -3.16 -25.39 -7.10
C ASN A 625 -1.91 -24.50 -7.20
N GLY A 626 -1.35 -24.11 -6.05
CA GLY A 626 -0.11 -23.34 -5.98
C GLY A 626 1.07 -24.03 -6.64
N THR A 627 1.24 -25.35 -6.47
CA THR A 627 2.30 -26.11 -7.15
C THR A 627 2.13 -26.12 -8.68
N ILE A 628 0.90 -26.22 -9.18
CA ILE A 628 0.60 -26.18 -10.62
C ILE A 628 0.86 -24.79 -11.20
N ILE A 629 0.39 -23.74 -10.50
CA ILE A 629 0.62 -22.34 -10.89
C ILE A 629 2.12 -22.02 -10.88
N GLU A 630 2.88 -22.51 -9.91
CA GLU A 630 4.33 -22.33 -9.88
C GLU A 630 5.01 -22.93 -11.12
N GLN A 631 4.57 -24.10 -11.58
CA GLN A 631 5.07 -24.67 -12.84
C GLN A 631 4.69 -23.80 -14.05
N GLN A 632 3.49 -23.22 -14.08
CA GLN A 632 3.11 -22.27 -15.13
C GLN A 632 4.03 -21.04 -15.11
N GLN A 633 4.32 -20.46 -13.95
CA GLN A 633 5.24 -19.32 -13.81
C GLN A 633 6.65 -19.70 -14.31
N ILE A 634 7.11 -20.92 -14.02
CA ILE A 634 8.41 -21.42 -14.48
C ILE A 634 8.44 -21.49 -16.01
N VAL A 635 7.49 -22.19 -16.64
CA VAL A 635 7.54 -22.46 -18.09
C VAL A 635 7.20 -21.24 -18.95
N THR A 636 6.48 -20.26 -18.39
CA THR A 636 6.21 -18.97 -19.07
C THR A 636 7.24 -17.90 -18.72
N THR A 637 8.21 -18.19 -17.84
CA THR A 637 9.15 -17.22 -17.24
C THR A 637 8.48 -16.03 -16.57
N GLN A 638 7.19 -16.12 -16.28
CA GLN A 638 6.33 -15.03 -15.83
C GLN A 638 6.61 -13.70 -16.57
N ASN A 639 6.56 -13.76 -17.91
CA ASN A 639 6.79 -12.65 -18.86
C ASN A 639 8.25 -12.22 -19.12
N LEU A 640 9.24 -12.71 -18.38
CA LEU A 640 10.63 -12.26 -18.57
C LEU A 640 11.16 -12.53 -19.98
N SER A 641 10.91 -13.71 -20.55
CA SER A 641 11.30 -14.02 -21.94
C SER A 641 10.62 -13.12 -22.96
N ILE A 642 9.32 -12.83 -22.79
CA ILE A 642 8.58 -11.91 -23.66
C ILE A 642 9.25 -10.53 -23.62
N LEU A 643 9.53 -10.00 -22.41
CA LEU A 643 10.15 -8.70 -22.26
C LEU A 643 11.59 -8.66 -22.81
N PHE A 644 12.41 -9.66 -22.49
CA PHE A 644 13.81 -9.68 -22.92
C PHE A 644 13.99 -9.90 -24.42
N CYS A 645 13.17 -10.75 -25.02
CA CYS A 645 13.35 -11.14 -26.42
C CYS A 645 12.52 -10.28 -27.38
N GLU A 646 11.25 -9.99 -27.08
CA GLU A 646 10.37 -9.27 -28.02
C GLU A 646 10.56 -7.74 -27.94
N LEU A 647 11.01 -7.22 -26.79
CA LEU A 647 11.32 -5.79 -26.61
C LEU A 647 12.82 -5.48 -26.65
N ASP A 648 13.66 -6.46 -26.99
CA ASP A 648 15.13 -6.34 -27.03
C ASP A 648 15.76 -5.81 -25.71
N LEU A 649 15.12 -6.09 -24.56
CA LEU A 649 15.70 -5.71 -23.28
C LEU A 649 16.98 -6.50 -22.97
N LYS A 650 17.19 -7.66 -23.61
CA LYS A 650 18.46 -8.38 -23.50
C LYS A 650 19.63 -7.48 -23.88
N THR A 651 19.55 -6.80 -25.02
CA THR A 651 20.61 -5.90 -25.50
C THR A 651 20.69 -4.66 -24.61
N LEU A 652 19.55 -4.02 -24.33
CA LEU A 652 19.50 -2.79 -23.53
C LEU A 652 20.06 -2.97 -22.11
N LEU A 653 19.73 -4.09 -21.45
CA LEU A 653 20.09 -4.34 -20.06
C LEU A 653 21.38 -5.14 -19.90
N TYR A 654 21.97 -5.67 -20.96
CA TYR A 654 23.16 -6.54 -20.91
C TYR A 654 24.24 -6.04 -19.92
N PRO A 655 24.65 -4.74 -19.91
CA PRO A 655 25.68 -4.25 -18.99
C PRO A 655 25.33 -4.37 -17.50
N ARG A 656 24.04 -4.57 -17.17
CA ARG A 656 23.52 -4.63 -15.81
C ARG A 656 23.03 -6.03 -15.42
N VAL A 657 22.82 -6.95 -16.35
CA VAL A 657 22.19 -8.27 -16.06
C VAL A 657 22.91 -9.03 -14.95
N SER A 658 24.25 -9.02 -14.94
CA SER A 658 25.05 -9.63 -13.86
C SER A 658 24.71 -9.02 -12.49
N SER A 659 24.63 -7.69 -12.39
CA SER A 659 24.25 -7.00 -11.14
C SER A 659 22.80 -7.28 -10.73
N LEU A 660 21.88 -7.49 -11.68
CA LEU A 660 20.50 -7.87 -11.37
C LEU A 660 20.43 -9.25 -10.74
N ALA A 661 21.18 -10.22 -11.26
CA ALA A 661 21.26 -11.56 -10.67
C ALA A 661 21.84 -11.52 -9.25
N GLN A 662 22.92 -10.75 -9.03
CA GLN A 662 23.51 -10.58 -7.69
C GLN A 662 22.52 -9.92 -6.72
N ALA A 663 21.84 -8.85 -7.14
CA ALA A 663 20.85 -8.14 -6.33
C ALA A 663 19.68 -9.05 -5.90
N CYS A 664 19.22 -9.96 -6.77
CA CYS A 664 18.24 -10.97 -6.41
C CYS A 664 18.73 -11.84 -5.25
N PHE A 665 19.97 -12.34 -5.32
CA PHE A 665 20.53 -13.22 -4.30
C PHE A 665 20.76 -12.50 -2.96
N GLU A 666 21.29 -11.27 -3.00
CA GLU A 666 21.43 -10.43 -1.80
C GLU A 666 20.09 -10.14 -1.14
N TRP A 667 19.04 -9.90 -1.93
CA TRP A 667 17.69 -9.75 -1.42
C TRP A 667 17.19 -11.03 -0.76
N ILE A 668 17.41 -12.20 -1.38
CA ILE A 668 17.05 -13.52 -0.82
C ILE A 668 17.73 -13.72 0.53
N CYS A 669 19.05 -13.50 0.60
CA CYS A 669 19.82 -13.64 1.83
C CYS A 669 19.26 -12.75 2.94
N ARG A 670 19.01 -11.47 2.66
CA ARG A 670 18.43 -10.52 3.63
C ARG A 670 17.04 -10.95 4.10
N ARG A 671 16.16 -11.38 3.20
CA ARG A 671 14.76 -11.70 3.51
C ARG A 671 14.59 -12.99 4.29
N GLN A 672 15.33 -14.04 3.94
CA GLN A 672 15.29 -15.34 4.60
C GLN A 672 15.83 -15.30 6.04
N GLN A 673 16.59 -14.27 6.38
CA GLN A 673 17.17 -14.06 7.71
C GLN A 673 16.34 -13.11 8.60
N MET A 674 15.22 -12.57 8.10
CA MET A 674 14.31 -11.75 8.91
C MET A 674 13.56 -12.61 9.92
N ARG A 675 13.38 -12.09 11.15
CA ARG A 675 12.50 -12.72 12.15
C ARG A 675 11.04 -12.52 11.74
N ILE A 676 10.39 -13.59 11.31
CA ILE A 676 8.96 -13.61 10.96
C ILE A 676 8.25 -14.58 11.89
N GLU A 677 7.44 -14.04 12.80
CA GLU A 677 6.75 -14.84 13.82
C GLU A 677 5.51 -15.53 13.27
N HIS A 678 4.78 -14.88 12.36
CA HIS A 678 3.55 -15.42 11.80
C HIS A 678 3.83 -16.43 10.68
N TYR A 679 3.22 -17.62 10.79
CA TYR A 679 3.37 -18.70 9.80
C TYR A 679 2.99 -18.27 8.38
N HIS A 680 1.84 -17.62 8.20
CA HIS A 680 1.42 -17.13 6.88
C HIS A 680 2.42 -16.10 6.30
N GLY A 681 3.03 -15.26 7.14
CA GLY A 681 4.10 -14.35 6.71
C GLY A 681 5.34 -15.09 6.20
N ARG A 682 5.68 -16.24 6.81
CA ARG A 682 6.78 -17.09 6.33
C ARG A 682 6.48 -17.71 4.96
N LEU A 683 5.24 -18.15 4.73
CA LEU A 683 4.81 -18.65 3.41
C LEU A 683 4.91 -17.58 2.32
N ILE A 684 4.48 -16.35 2.61
CA ILE A 684 4.64 -15.21 1.68
C ILE A 684 6.12 -14.95 1.37
N MET A 685 6.97 -14.99 2.40
CA MET A 685 8.42 -14.81 2.24
C MET A 685 9.03 -15.92 1.37
N LEU A 686 8.64 -17.19 1.56
CA LEU A 686 9.08 -18.31 0.71
C LEU A 686 8.62 -18.15 -0.74
N LYS A 687 7.35 -17.79 -0.96
CA LYS A 687 6.83 -17.49 -2.30
C LYS A 687 7.66 -16.41 -3.00
N ASN A 688 7.91 -15.30 -2.31
CA ASN A 688 8.69 -14.20 -2.87
C ASN A 688 10.18 -14.56 -3.07
N THR A 689 10.74 -15.46 -2.25
CA THR A 689 12.07 -16.03 -2.47
C THR A 689 12.11 -16.84 -3.76
N ALA A 690 11.06 -17.63 -4.03
CA ALA A 690 10.97 -18.41 -5.26
C ALA A 690 10.86 -17.52 -6.50
N TYR A 691 10.15 -16.38 -6.39
CA TYR A 691 10.13 -15.34 -7.43
C TYR A 691 11.53 -14.80 -7.69
N ALA A 692 12.22 -14.33 -6.64
CA ALA A 692 13.57 -13.79 -6.74
C ALA A 692 14.56 -14.80 -7.33
N TRP A 693 14.47 -16.06 -6.91
CA TRP A 693 15.32 -17.13 -7.41
C TRP A 693 15.07 -17.39 -8.90
N ARG A 694 13.81 -17.50 -9.33
CA ARG A 694 13.46 -17.66 -10.76
C ARG A 694 14.04 -16.54 -11.61
N GLN A 695 13.89 -15.29 -11.16
CA GLN A 695 14.42 -14.14 -11.90
C GLN A 695 15.95 -14.17 -11.97
N MET A 696 16.61 -14.49 -10.86
CA MET A 696 18.07 -14.66 -10.84
C MET A 696 18.54 -15.70 -11.86
N ILE A 697 17.95 -16.90 -11.88
CA ILE A 697 18.32 -17.96 -12.85
C ILE A 697 18.05 -17.49 -14.29
N PHE A 698 16.97 -16.74 -14.51
CA PHE A 698 16.66 -16.18 -15.82
C PHE A 698 17.72 -15.15 -16.25
N TYR A 699 18.09 -14.20 -15.39
CA TYR A 699 19.14 -13.21 -15.67
C TYR A 699 20.49 -13.88 -15.96
N LEU A 700 20.89 -14.85 -15.15
CA LEU A 700 22.09 -15.65 -15.42
C LEU A 700 22.03 -16.36 -16.78
N SER A 701 20.84 -16.73 -17.25
CA SER A 701 20.65 -17.37 -18.56
C SER A 701 20.74 -16.41 -19.75
N MET A 702 20.69 -15.10 -19.50
CA MET A 702 20.79 -14.07 -20.54
C MET A 702 22.22 -13.59 -20.75
N LEU A 703 23.14 -13.95 -19.86
CA LEU A 703 24.57 -13.68 -19.95
C LEU A 703 25.28 -14.68 -20.86
N ASP A 704 26.47 -14.32 -21.32
CA ASP A 704 27.36 -15.26 -21.99
C ASP A 704 28.02 -16.22 -20.98
N GLU A 705 28.61 -17.32 -21.44
CA GLU A 705 29.12 -18.39 -20.55
C GLU A 705 30.17 -17.91 -19.55
N SER A 706 31.10 -17.04 -19.97
CA SER A 706 32.15 -16.49 -19.10
C SER A 706 31.59 -15.54 -18.03
N GLU A 707 30.65 -14.67 -18.41
CA GLU A 707 30.01 -13.75 -17.47
C GLU A 707 29.08 -14.49 -16.52
N THR A 708 28.41 -15.54 -16.99
CA THR A 708 27.60 -16.44 -16.16
C THR A 708 28.46 -17.07 -15.07
N ALA A 709 29.62 -17.65 -15.46
CA ALA A 709 30.54 -18.26 -14.51
C ALA A 709 31.04 -17.25 -13.46
N SER A 710 31.53 -16.09 -13.90
CA SER A 710 32.01 -15.03 -12.99
C SER A 710 30.91 -14.51 -12.06
N THR A 711 29.68 -14.37 -12.56
CA THR A 711 28.54 -13.92 -11.74
C THR A 711 28.16 -14.97 -10.70
N ILE A 712 28.17 -16.27 -11.05
CA ILE A 712 27.92 -17.36 -10.12
C ILE A 712 29.02 -17.41 -9.04
N GLU A 713 30.29 -17.22 -9.38
CA GLU A 713 31.37 -17.12 -8.40
C GLU A 713 31.13 -16.01 -7.38
N GLY A 714 30.68 -14.83 -7.83
CA GLY A 714 30.30 -13.72 -6.94
C GLY A 714 29.13 -14.08 -6.01
N ILE A 715 28.11 -14.76 -6.54
CA ILE A 715 26.97 -15.25 -5.75
C ILE A 715 27.43 -16.27 -4.70
N GLU A 716 28.32 -17.21 -5.07
CA GLU A 716 28.87 -18.20 -4.15
C GLU A 716 29.74 -17.55 -3.06
N ALA A 717 30.54 -16.54 -3.41
CA ALA A 717 31.32 -15.78 -2.43
C ALA A 717 30.40 -15.07 -1.41
N HIS A 718 29.32 -14.43 -1.87
CA HIS A 718 28.32 -13.82 -0.99
C HIS A 718 27.59 -14.87 -0.13
N PHE A 719 27.34 -16.06 -0.67
CA PHE A 719 26.72 -17.16 0.06
C PHE A 719 27.61 -17.65 1.21
N VAL A 720 28.91 -17.80 0.98
CA VAL A 720 29.89 -18.23 2.00
C VAL A 720 30.05 -17.19 3.11
N SER A 721 29.79 -15.90 2.83
CA SER A 721 29.81 -14.86 3.87
C SER A 721 28.56 -14.80 4.75
N GLN A 722 27.50 -15.57 4.44
CA GLN A 722 26.27 -15.59 5.24
C GLN A 722 26.43 -16.43 6.53
N PRO A 723 25.57 -16.26 7.54
CA PRO A 723 25.57 -17.12 8.72
C PRO A 723 25.42 -18.62 8.40
N ILE A 724 26.13 -19.47 9.13
CA ILE A 724 26.18 -20.94 8.90
C ILE A 724 24.77 -21.56 8.84
N ALA A 725 23.87 -21.14 9.72
CA ALA A 725 22.49 -21.64 9.76
C ALA A 725 21.70 -21.35 8.46
N PHE A 726 21.98 -20.25 7.78
CA PHE A 726 21.42 -19.97 6.46
C PHE A 726 22.10 -20.85 5.39
N GLN A 727 23.42 -20.95 5.44
CA GLN A 727 24.19 -21.76 4.49
C GLN A 727 23.73 -23.23 4.48
N GLU A 728 23.56 -23.86 5.64
CA GLU A 728 23.13 -25.26 5.74
C GLU A 728 21.76 -25.49 5.07
N LYS A 729 20.81 -24.59 5.31
CA LYS A 729 19.46 -24.67 4.73
C LYS A 729 19.45 -24.46 3.23
N PHE A 730 20.25 -23.51 2.74
CA PHE A 730 20.24 -23.09 1.34
C PHE A 730 21.24 -23.84 0.46
N ARG A 731 22.15 -24.64 1.05
CA ARG A 731 23.16 -25.43 0.33
C ARG A 731 22.58 -26.30 -0.80
N PRO A 732 21.46 -27.04 -0.63
CA PRO A 732 20.93 -27.91 -1.68
C PRO A 732 20.62 -27.17 -3.00
N VAL A 733 20.11 -25.95 -2.93
CA VAL A 733 19.76 -25.15 -4.12
C VAL A 733 20.98 -24.48 -4.74
N MET A 734 22.00 -24.14 -3.93
CA MET A 734 23.30 -23.69 -4.44
C MET A 734 24.04 -24.80 -5.19
N ILE A 735 24.01 -26.05 -4.70
CA ILE A 735 24.55 -27.20 -5.43
C ILE A 735 23.79 -27.38 -6.75
N GLY A 736 22.46 -27.22 -6.74
CA GLY A 736 21.64 -27.23 -7.95
C GLY A 736 22.10 -26.23 -8.99
N LEU A 737 22.27 -24.96 -8.59
CA LEU A 737 22.75 -23.90 -9.48
C LEU A 737 24.07 -24.29 -10.15
N ARG A 738 25.04 -24.80 -9.37
CA ARG A 738 26.34 -25.22 -9.89
C ARG A 738 26.24 -26.36 -10.90
N LEU A 739 25.45 -27.39 -10.60
CA LEU A 739 25.28 -28.52 -11.51
C LEU A 739 24.60 -28.10 -12.83
N ALA A 740 23.61 -27.21 -12.76
CA ALA A 740 22.93 -26.68 -13.94
C ALA A 740 23.84 -25.77 -14.79
N ALA A 741 24.68 -24.97 -14.14
CA ALA A 741 25.72 -24.17 -14.79
C ALA A 741 26.76 -25.05 -15.51
N ALA A 742 27.13 -26.18 -14.91
CA ALA A 742 27.98 -27.20 -15.51
C ALA A 742 27.30 -28.05 -16.60
N GLY A 743 26.10 -27.67 -17.06
CA GLY A 743 25.42 -28.32 -18.18
C GLY A 743 24.50 -29.49 -17.80
N ARG A 744 24.40 -29.87 -16.52
CA ARG A 744 23.52 -30.97 -16.09
C ARG A 744 22.07 -30.52 -15.98
N ARG A 745 21.13 -31.42 -16.29
CA ARG A 745 19.70 -31.20 -16.01
C ARG A 745 19.38 -31.61 -14.58
N LEU A 746 18.63 -30.79 -13.86
CA LEU A 746 18.22 -31.10 -12.49
C LEU A 746 16.85 -31.78 -12.46
N PRO A 747 16.69 -32.90 -11.74
CA PRO A 747 15.37 -33.48 -11.52
C PRO A 747 14.47 -32.49 -10.75
N GLN A 748 13.22 -32.39 -11.17
CA GLN A 748 12.21 -31.49 -10.58
C GLN A 748 11.85 -31.82 -9.12
N GLN A 749 11.78 -33.12 -8.78
CA GLN A 749 11.20 -33.60 -7.51
C GLN A 749 12.25 -34.21 -6.58
N ASN A 750 13.09 -35.08 -7.13
CA ASN A 750 14.02 -35.89 -6.33
C ASN A 750 15.33 -35.15 -6.07
N ARG A 751 15.96 -35.40 -4.91
CA ARG A 751 17.34 -34.97 -4.68
C ARG A 751 18.26 -35.71 -5.65
N THR A 752 19.28 -35.01 -6.17
CA THR A 752 20.39 -35.70 -6.84
C THR A 752 21.25 -36.43 -5.82
N ILE A 753 22.17 -37.28 -6.30
CA ILE A 753 23.14 -37.99 -5.46
C ILE A 753 24.01 -36.99 -4.68
N GLU A 754 24.32 -35.85 -5.29
CA GLU A 754 25.07 -34.73 -4.69
C GLU A 754 24.22 -33.87 -3.73
N GLY A 755 22.95 -34.24 -3.51
CA GLY A 755 22.02 -33.52 -2.63
C GLY A 755 21.39 -32.27 -3.25
N ALA A 756 21.54 -32.06 -4.57
CA ALA A 756 21.00 -30.90 -5.25
C ALA A 756 19.47 -30.90 -5.29
N ARG A 757 18.87 -29.69 -5.24
CA ARG A 757 17.43 -29.47 -5.39
C ARG A 757 17.14 -28.23 -6.24
N VAL A 758 15.97 -28.23 -6.87
CA VAL A 758 15.35 -27.03 -7.44
C VAL A 758 14.71 -26.22 -6.31
N PHE A 759 14.76 -24.88 -6.39
CA PHE A 759 14.06 -24.01 -5.44
C PHE A 759 12.62 -23.80 -5.91
N LEU A 760 11.66 -24.20 -5.09
CA LEU A 760 10.22 -24.05 -5.29
C LEU A 760 9.60 -23.38 -4.07
N GLY A 761 8.61 -22.52 -4.30
CA GLY A 761 7.91 -21.73 -3.29
C GLY A 761 6.61 -22.36 -2.80
N TRP A 762 6.14 -23.42 -3.45
CA TRP A 762 4.94 -24.17 -3.07
C TRP A 762 5.25 -25.65 -2.79
N THR A 763 4.52 -26.22 -1.84
CA THR A 763 4.54 -27.66 -1.53
C THR A 763 3.19 -28.08 -0.94
N THR A 764 2.86 -29.36 -1.06
CA THR A 764 1.76 -30.00 -0.33
C THR A 764 2.20 -30.61 1.01
N GLU A 765 3.50 -30.58 1.30
CA GLU A 765 4.12 -31.10 2.53
C GLU A 765 4.63 -29.96 3.42
N SER A 766 5.51 -30.25 4.39
CA SER A 766 6.23 -29.22 5.13
C SER A 766 7.34 -28.59 4.27
N HIS A 767 7.42 -27.25 4.28
CA HIS A 767 8.46 -26.48 3.60
C HIS A 767 9.87 -26.66 4.16
#